data_AF-A0A1I7BRQ5-F1
#
_entry.id   AF-A0A1I7BRQ5-F1
#
_cell.length_a   1.000
_cell.length_b   1.000
_cell.length_c   1.000
_cell.angle_alpha   90.00
_cell.angle_beta   90.00
_cell.angle_gamma   90.00
#
_symmetry.space_group_name_H-M   'P 1'
#
loop_
_entity.id
_entity.type
_entity.pdbx_description
1 polymer ?
#
loop_
_entity_poly.entity_id
_entity_poly.type
_entity_poly.pdbx_seq_one_letter_code
_entity_poly.pdbx_strand_id
1 'polypeptide(L)'
;MTKIQLTLTFILVFISSTWACQKDSIPRKTSRSIPALTQYLTADKTGELEKVEAVYNWITHNIAYDYDKLESGKMLVGVDPTKILKSRKAICSGYVELMRAMLAEIDIKSETVSGYIKDSHWQVGDTLFEESHAWISFRIKGEWYLADPTWDAGYIGRIPKKDFRERRYLQHQFKSEQRETRVLARREERKEKRYAAWEEKEEYTNKTGFVYAPSKDYFMVHPDTFLLSHLPTYPIWQLRNHPISLLEFTQSETTLKKIIAQKNEQFAYKSSANNAFIRENFLDQLIIVGDEGQPFNIYNPGIKMLNYFNYLNLITRNDLQRVARGSVYSITPSKYPDLLAKTDTVSEYLKAYKKFEKAYYKKNKTIDKEEYKIAQSNNKDLFKNTEKLLEKHESFIDDIKENSTKIEDLNEKYTELINKIAQSYPKAINYEPVASFDTTIVAHWMDSISELRSKMDARMDELNNNRKNTCVKRYIYSLSYSNKVLLVNQSLIPYNNYSTSATINELDSIAIAETGFLLDLINDSIDEELIDREIYGYIKSMEMITKKAKLEFRELKAQSKIDYPFRYEIFLNALLYEEIQRAIRFNNSSLNFNTNVVKALKNYSYLPKEIHQMTDEQENLKEDKFKFNSNLTEKDHERTEDLIKHITAKVKTWEKKYQTEK
;
A
#
# COMPACT_ATOMS: atom_id res chain seq x y z
N MET A 1 34.69 49.88 35.28
CA MET A 1 33.40 49.37 34.78
C MET A 1 33.70 48.16 33.88
N THR A 2 33.84 46.97 34.49
CA THR A 2 32.92 45.81 34.33
C THR A 2 32.82 45.32 32.87
N LYS A 3 33.64 44.32 32.51
CA LYS A 3 33.27 42.90 32.23
C LYS A 3 32.19 42.81 31.13
N ILE A 4 32.43 42.12 30.02
CA ILE A 4 32.23 40.66 29.94
C ILE A 4 32.96 40.11 28.69
N GLN A 5 33.83 39.12 28.91
CA GLN A 5 34.23 38.12 27.91
C GLN A 5 33.11 37.08 27.81
N LEU A 6 32.76 36.66 26.60
CA LEU A 6 31.88 35.52 26.36
C LEU A 6 32.58 34.54 25.41
N THR A 7 33.42 33.69 26.00
CA THR A 7 33.80 32.40 25.43
C THR A 7 32.60 31.46 25.53
N LEU A 8 31.96 31.15 24.41
CA LEU A 8 30.95 30.08 24.34
C LEU A 8 31.66 28.72 24.34
N THR A 9 31.63 28.05 25.49
CA THR A 9 31.95 26.64 25.62
C THR A 9 30.69 25.84 25.29
N PHE A 10 30.67 25.18 24.13
CA PHE A 10 29.61 24.24 23.75
C PHE A 10 29.79 22.94 24.56
N ILE A 11 29.12 22.83 25.70
CA ILE A 11 28.97 21.55 26.42
C ILE A 11 27.77 20.82 25.81
N LEU A 12 28.05 19.95 24.85
CA LEU A 12 27.11 18.91 24.39
C LEU A 12 27.01 17.86 25.50
N VAL A 13 26.06 18.05 26.42
CA VAL A 13 25.61 16.96 27.30
C VAL A 13 24.74 16.04 26.44
N PHE A 14 25.36 14.98 25.90
CA PHE A 14 24.63 13.81 25.43
C PHE A 14 24.01 13.13 26.66
N ILE A 15 22.80 13.55 27.04
CA ILE A 15 21.92 12.69 27.83
C ILE A 15 21.36 11.68 26.82
N SER A 16 22.12 10.61 26.58
CA SER A 16 21.52 9.39 26.07
C SER A 16 20.62 8.87 27.19
N SER A 17 19.34 9.27 27.17
CA SER A 17 18.30 8.50 27.82
C SER A 17 18.25 7.15 27.11
N THR A 18 19.12 6.24 27.52
CA THR A 18 18.97 4.82 27.27
C THR A 18 17.67 4.41 27.94
N TRP A 19 16.57 4.46 27.20
CA TRP A 19 15.46 3.56 27.43
C TRP A 19 15.96 2.16 27.07
N ALA A 20 16.84 1.63 27.93
CA ALA A 20 16.95 0.20 28.07
C ALA A 20 15.54 -0.23 28.50
N CYS A 21 14.78 -0.81 27.57
CA CYS A 21 13.54 -1.50 27.87
C CYS A 21 13.90 -2.61 28.87
N GLN A 22 13.89 -2.26 30.15
CA GLN A 22 13.95 -3.18 31.25
C GLN A 22 12.65 -3.95 31.15
N LYS A 23 12.76 -5.10 30.50
CA LYS A 23 11.67 -6.04 30.35
C LYS A 23 11.37 -6.56 31.75
N ASP A 24 10.59 -5.81 32.52
CA ASP A 24 10.08 -6.24 33.82
C ASP A 24 9.34 -7.55 33.58
N SER A 25 10.04 -8.64 33.91
CA SER A 25 9.56 -9.97 33.55
C SER A 25 8.44 -10.30 34.51
N ILE A 26 7.20 -10.08 34.08
CA ILE A 26 6.00 -10.47 34.82
C ILE A 26 6.19 -11.90 35.33
N PRO A 27 6.15 -12.15 36.65
CA PRO A 27 6.43 -13.47 37.20
C PRO A 27 5.56 -14.55 36.53
N ARG A 28 6.14 -15.72 36.26
CA ARG A 28 5.47 -16.79 35.49
C ARG A 28 4.14 -17.25 36.11
N LYS A 29 4.02 -17.20 37.44
CA LYS A 29 2.77 -17.53 38.15
C LYS A 29 1.71 -16.44 37.93
N THR A 30 2.11 -15.17 38.08
CA THR A 30 1.25 -13.99 37.85
C THR A 30 0.74 -13.97 36.41
N SER A 31 1.60 -14.20 35.43
CA SER A 31 1.24 -14.13 34.00
C SER A 31 0.30 -15.23 33.50
N ARG A 32 -0.08 -16.19 34.35
CA ARG A 32 -0.97 -17.34 34.04
C ARG A 32 -2.31 -17.32 34.77
N SER A 33 -2.58 -16.28 35.56
CA SER A 33 -3.84 -16.08 36.28
C SER A 33 -4.44 -14.74 35.85
N ILE A 34 -5.70 -14.75 35.41
CA ILE A 34 -6.40 -13.53 34.97
C ILE A 34 -6.46 -12.49 36.12
N PRO A 35 -6.94 -12.82 37.34
CA PRO A 35 -6.92 -11.88 38.46
C PRO A 35 -5.52 -11.32 38.76
N ALA A 36 -4.53 -12.20 38.91
CA ALA A 36 -3.19 -11.79 39.33
C ALA A 36 -2.48 -10.94 38.28
N LEU A 37 -2.63 -11.28 37.00
CA LEU A 37 -2.08 -10.50 35.91
C LEU A 37 -2.77 -9.13 35.82
N THR A 38 -4.10 -9.09 35.89
CA THR A 38 -4.83 -7.82 35.78
C THR A 38 -4.47 -6.88 36.92
N GLN A 39 -4.42 -7.37 38.16
CA GLN A 39 -3.97 -6.58 39.31
C GLN A 39 -2.53 -6.10 39.14
N TYR A 40 -1.63 -6.94 38.63
CA TYR A 40 -0.24 -6.55 38.37
C TYR A 40 -0.14 -5.44 37.31
N LEU A 41 -0.90 -5.53 36.21
CA LEU A 41 -0.90 -4.55 35.13
C LEU A 41 -1.52 -3.20 35.52
N THR A 42 -2.33 -3.17 36.59
CA THR A 42 -3.12 -2.01 36.99
C THR A 42 -2.73 -1.45 38.35
N ALA A 43 -1.71 -2.01 39.00
CA ALA A 43 -1.33 -1.70 40.38
C ALA A 43 -0.94 -0.22 40.60
N ASP A 44 -0.32 0.41 39.60
CA ASP A 44 0.14 1.80 39.62
C ASP A 44 -0.86 2.76 38.97
N LYS A 45 -2.02 2.27 38.49
CA LYS A 45 -2.98 3.05 37.72
C LYS A 45 -4.17 3.48 38.57
N THR A 46 -4.52 4.75 38.48
CA THR A 46 -5.63 5.31 39.28
C THR A 46 -6.88 5.52 38.44
N GLY A 47 -6.74 5.88 37.16
CA GLY A 47 -7.87 6.11 36.25
C GLY A 47 -8.39 4.83 35.60
N GLU A 48 -9.71 4.74 35.40
CA GLU A 48 -10.34 3.65 34.62
C GLU A 48 -9.73 3.50 33.22
N LEU A 49 -9.49 4.62 32.53
CA LEU A 49 -8.85 4.64 31.21
C LEU A 49 -7.45 4.02 31.23
N GLU A 50 -6.60 4.44 32.16
CA GLU A 50 -5.22 3.94 32.27
C GLU A 50 -5.17 2.43 32.55
N LYS A 51 -6.17 1.93 33.30
CA LYS A 51 -6.32 0.50 33.58
C LYS A 51 -6.77 -0.27 32.35
N VAL A 52 -7.79 0.22 31.65
CA VAL A 52 -8.29 -0.38 30.41
C VAL A 52 -7.18 -0.42 29.36
N GLU A 53 -6.45 0.68 29.19
CA GLU A 53 -5.33 0.79 28.25
C GLU A 53 -4.18 -0.17 28.61
N ALA A 54 -3.87 -0.34 29.89
CA ALA A 54 -2.85 -1.31 30.33
C ALA A 54 -3.23 -2.75 29.97
N VAL A 55 -4.49 -3.13 30.18
CA VAL A 55 -5.03 -4.44 29.78
C VAL A 55 -5.00 -4.59 28.26
N TYR A 56 -5.48 -3.58 27.54
CA TYR A 56 -5.54 -3.57 26.08
C TYR A 56 -4.16 -3.76 25.44
N ASN A 57 -3.19 -2.92 25.82
CA ASN A 57 -1.81 -3.00 25.32
C ASN A 57 -1.20 -4.36 25.64
N TRP A 58 -1.44 -4.88 26.85
CA TRP A 58 -0.91 -6.19 27.19
C TRP A 58 -1.49 -7.28 26.28
N ILE A 59 -2.79 -7.27 26.00
CA ILE A 59 -3.42 -8.25 25.12
C ILE A 59 -2.88 -8.15 23.68
N THR A 60 -2.89 -6.97 23.08
CA THR A 60 -2.46 -6.76 21.68
C THR A 60 -1.00 -7.15 21.44
N HIS A 61 -0.15 -6.99 22.45
CA HIS A 61 1.28 -7.31 22.35
C HIS A 61 1.64 -8.75 22.73
N ASN A 62 0.74 -9.50 23.39
CA ASN A 62 1.09 -10.81 23.97
C ASN A 62 0.20 -11.98 23.52
N ILE A 63 -0.91 -11.72 22.84
CA ILE A 63 -1.78 -12.75 22.29
C ILE A 63 -1.59 -12.77 20.77
N ALA A 64 -1.27 -13.95 20.23
CA ALA A 64 -1.18 -14.17 18.79
C ALA A 64 -2.51 -14.63 18.20
N TYR A 65 -2.79 -14.24 16.95
CA TYR A 65 -3.93 -14.78 16.24
C TYR A 65 -3.71 -16.28 15.97
N ASP A 66 -4.69 -17.12 16.31
CA ASP A 66 -4.61 -18.58 16.18
C ASP A 66 -4.92 -19.00 14.73
N TYR A 67 -3.98 -18.67 13.85
CA TYR A 67 -4.05 -18.96 12.41
C TYR A 67 -4.25 -20.46 12.12
N ASP A 68 -3.61 -21.34 12.90
CA ASP A 68 -3.76 -22.79 12.77
C ASP A 68 -5.23 -23.24 12.98
N LYS A 69 -5.96 -22.53 13.85
CA LYS A 69 -7.39 -22.77 14.10
C LYS A 69 -8.26 -22.23 12.97
N LEU A 70 -7.87 -21.11 12.37
CA LEU A 70 -8.53 -20.55 11.18
C LEU A 70 -8.34 -21.44 9.93
N GLU A 71 -7.21 -22.10 9.78
CA GLU A 71 -6.99 -23.06 8.68
C GLU A 71 -7.63 -24.43 8.95
N SER A 72 -8.17 -24.65 10.16
CA SER A 72 -8.86 -25.89 10.46
C SER A 72 -10.30 -25.84 9.90
N GLY A 73 -10.69 -26.88 9.16
CA GLY A 73 -12.08 -27.14 8.75
C GLY A 73 -12.96 -27.66 9.90
N LYS A 74 -12.57 -27.45 11.16
CA LYS A 74 -13.26 -27.96 12.35
C LYS A 74 -14.12 -26.86 12.97
N MET A 75 -15.32 -27.21 13.43
CA MET A 75 -16.18 -26.24 14.10
C MET A 75 -15.49 -25.59 15.31
N LEU A 76 -15.77 -24.31 15.51
CA LEU A 76 -15.26 -23.54 16.65
C LEU A 76 -16.15 -23.79 17.87
N VAL A 77 -15.55 -24.24 18.99
CA VAL A 77 -16.30 -24.58 20.21
C VAL A 77 -15.76 -23.81 21.40
N GLY A 78 -16.59 -22.96 21.99
CA GLY A 78 -16.41 -22.34 23.30
C GLY A 78 -15.15 -21.48 23.46
N VAL A 79 -15.24 -20.44 24.29
CA VAL A 79 -14.11 -19.57 24.60
C VAL A 79 -13.81 -19.68 26.08
N ASP A 80 -12.60 -20.14 26.42
CA ASP A 80 -12.09 -20.19 27.79
C ASP A 80 -10.92 -19.20 27.91
N PRO A 81 -11.16 -18.02 28.52
CA PRO A 81 -10.14 -16.99 28.73
C PRO A 81 -8.88 -17.52 29.43
N THR A 82 -9.01 -18.49 30.34
CA THR A 82 -7.87 -19.06 31.06
C THR A 82 -6.99 -19.90 30.14
N LYS A 83 -7.59 -20.63 29.18
CA LYS A 83 -6.83 -21.36 28.16
C LYS A 83 -6.11 -20.40 27.23
N ILE A 84 -6.77 -19.33 26.80
CA ILE A 84 -6.18 -18.31 25.92
C ILE A 84 -5.00 -17.63 26.61
N LEU A 85 -5.16 -17.24 27.87
CA LEU A 85 -4.07 -16.67 28.66
C LEU A 85 -2.87 -17.62 28.69
N LYS A 86 -3.09 -18.93 28.88
CA LYS A 86 -2.01 -19.93 28.94
C LYS A 86 -1.37 -20.23 27.58
N SER A 87 -2.16 -20.32 26.51
CA SER A 87 -1.68 -20.62 25.14
C SER A 87 -1.06 -19.42 24.45
N ARG A 88 -1.44 -18.19 24.85
CA ARG A 88 -1.12 -16.93 24.16
C ARG A 88 -1.59 -16.92 22.70
N LYS A 89 -2.66 -17.66 22.39
CA LYS A 89 -3.25 -17.77 21.05
C LYS A 89 -4.77 -17.70 21.11
N ALA A 90 -5.39 -16.93 20.22
CA ALA A 90 -6.84 -16.78 20.10
C ALA A 90 -7.29 -16.37 18.69
N ILE A 91 -8.55 -16.61 18.35
CA ILE A 91 -9.25 -15.89 17.26
C ILE A 91 -9.98 -14.67 17.86
N CYS A 92 -10.66 -13.86 17.05
CA CYS A 92 -11.34 -12.61 17.47
C CYS A 92 -12.14 -12.73 18.79
N SER A 93 -13.04 -13.72 18.88
CA SER A 93 -13.83 -13.97 20.11
C SER A 93 -12.98 -14.28 21.35
N GLY A 94 -11.80 -14.88 21.18
CA GLY A 94 -10.88 -15.15 22.26
C GLY A 94 -10.15 -13.93 22.79
N TYR A 95 -9.78 -12.99 21.92
CA TYR A 95 -9.22 -11.70 22.34
C TYR A 95 -10.22 -10.94 23.21
N VAL A 96 -11.45 -10.83 22.72
CA VAL A 96 -12.51 -10.08 23.39
C VAL A 96 -12.90 -10.72 24.72
N GLU A 97 -13.11 -12.04 24.77
CA GLU A 97 -13.50 -12.71 26.02
C GLU A 97 -12.36 -12.70 27.06
N LEU A 98 -11.10 -12.73 26.65
CA LEU A 98 -9.97 -12.52 27.57
C LEU A 98 -9.97 -11.10 28.12
N MET A 99 -10.13 -10.10 27.25
CA MET A 99 -10.19 -8.70 27.67
C MET A 99 -11.35 -8.46 28.62
N ARG A 100 -12.55 -8.94 28.28
CA ARG A 100 -13.75 -8.86 29.11
C ARG A 100 -13.53 -9.50 30.49
N ALA A 101 -12.88 -10.66 30.55
CA ALA A 101 -12.55 -11.33 31.81
C ALA A 101 -11.56 -10.51 32.65
N MET A 102 -10.54 -9.89 32.04
CA MET A 102 -9.60 -9.01 32.73
C MET A 102 -10.26 -7.71 33.20
N LEU A 103 -11.10 -7.08 32.38
CA LEU A 103 -11.84 -5.86 32.74
C LEU A 103 -12.81 -6.10 33.91
N ALA A 104 -13.42 -7.28 33.99
CA ALA A 104 -14.27 -7.64 35.10
C ALA A 104 -13.53 -7.67 36.45
N GLU A 105 -12.24 -8.04 36.49
CA GLU A 105 -11.42 -8.07 37.72
C GLU A 105 -11.11 -6.67 38.29
N ILE A 106 -11.36 -5.62 37.51
CA ILE A 106 -11.16 -4.22 37.89
C ILE A 106 -12.46 -3.41 37.81
N ASP A 107 -13.61 -4.11 37.88
CA ASP A 107 -14.96 -3.54 37.91
C ASP A 107 -15.37 -2.70 36.68
N ILE A 108 -14.67 -2.86 35.55
CA ILE A 108 -15.04 -2.23 34.29
C ILE A 108 -16.10 -3.07 33.60
N LYS A 109 -17.28 -2.47 33.37
CA LYS A 109 -18.37 -3.13 32.62
C LYS A 109 -17.99 -3.19 31.14
N SER A 110 -18.13 -4.38 30.54
CA SER A 110 -17.78 -4.62 29.14
C SER A 110 -18.59 -5.74 28.53
N GLU A 111 -18.80 -5.69 27.22
CA GLU A 111 -19.60 -6.63 26.45
C GLU A 111 -18.89 -7.03 25.15
N THR A 112 -19.07 -8.29 24.74
CA THR A 112 -18.62 -8.78 23.43
C THR A 112 -19.64 -8.36 22.40
N VAL A 113 -19.20 -7.66 21.37
CA VAL A 113 -20.04 -7.21 20.28
C VAL A 113 -19.66 -7.99 19.04
N SER A 114 -20.60 -8.80 18.53
CA SER A 114 -20.43 -9.46 17.24
C SER A 114 -21.03 -8.65 16.11
N GLY A 115 -20.52 -8.84 14.90
CA GLY A 115 -21.09 -8.21 13.72
C GLY A 115 -20.36 -8.48 12.41
N TYR A 116 -20.57 -7.57 11.48
CA TYR A 116 -20.10 -7.61 10.10
C TYR A 116 -18.87 -6.73 9.93
N ILE A 117 -17.97 -7.19 9.07
CA ILE A 117 -16.72 -6.51 8.74
C ILE A 117 -16.56 -6.37 7.22
N LYS A 118 -15.96 -5.27 6.76
CA LYS A 118 -15.65 -4.99 5.34
C LYS A 118 -14.26 -5.48 4.90
N ASP A 119 -13.78 -6.56 5.49
CA ASP A 119 -12.47 -7.16 5.24
C ASP A 119 -12.56 -8.59 4.66
N SER A 120 -13.78 -9.08 4.39
CA SER A 120 -14.06 -10.41 3.82
C SER A 120 -15.18 -10.35 2.76
N HIS A 121 -14.95 -10.96 1.59
CA HIS A 121 -15.92 -11.26 0.51
C HIS A 121 -17.16 -10.36 0.39
N TRP A 122 -16.95 -9.06 0.15
CA TRP A 122 -18.03 -8.11 -0.03
C TRP A 122 -17.88 -7.26 -1.29
N GLN A 123 -19.02 -6.79 -1.81
CA GLN A 123 -19.11 -5.87 -2.93
C GLN A 123 -20.13 -4.78 -2.63
N VAL A 124 -20.03 -3.64 -3.32
CA VAL A 124 -20.97 -2.52 -3.12
C VAL A 124 -22.41 -2.98 -3.35
N GLY A 125 -23.26 -2.78 -2.34
CA GLY A 125 -24.67 -3.19 -2.35
C GLY A 125 -24.93 -4.66 -1.98
N ASP A 126 -23.92 -5.45 -1.66
CA ASP A 126 -24.09 -6.85 -1.24
C ASP A 126 -24.71 -6.94 0.15
N THR A 127 -25.89 -7.55 0.27
CA THR A 127 -26.57 -7.77 1.57
C THR A 127 -26.48 -9.22 2.06
N LEU A 128 -25.85 -10.12 1.30
CA LEU A 128 -25.64 -11.51 1.71
C LEU A 128 -24.39 -11.59 2.60
N PHE A 129 -24.55 -11.15 3.86
CA PHE A 129 -23.48 -11.03 4.84
C PHE A 129 -23.63 -12.03 5.98
N GLU A 130 -22.54 -12.74 6.31
CA GLU A 130 -22.45 -13.50 7.55
C GLU A 130 -21.80 -12.65 8.66
N GLU A 131 -22.23 -12.88 9.89
CA GLU A 131 -21.57 -12.34 11.08
C GLU A 131 -20.26 -13.12 11.29
N SER A 132 -19.12 -12.50 10.99
CA SER A 132 -17.81 -13.16 10.96
C SER A 132 -16.82 -12.65 12.01
N HIS A 133 -17.14 -11.54 12.72
CA HIS A 133 -16.20 -10.91 13.66
C HIS A 133 -16.79 -10.62 15.04
N ALA A 134 -15.88 -10.43 16.00
CA ALA A 134 -16.21 -9.96 17.34
C ALA A 134 -15.18 -8.94 17.83
N TRP A 135 -15.68 -7.86 18.43
CA TRP A 135 -14.91 -6.80 19.09
C TRP A 135 -15.50 -6.52 20.48
N ILE A 136 -14.95 -5.55 21.23
CA ILE A 136 -15.39 -5.25 22.60
C ILE A 136 -16.03 -3.87 22.69
N SER A 137 -17.03 -3.74 23.55
CA SER A 137 -17.45 -2.45 24.11
C SER A 137 -17.21 -2.43 25.62
N PHE A 138 -16.73 -1.31 26.16
CA PHE A 138 -16.51 -1.14 27.60
C PHE A 138 -16.91 0.24 28.08
N ARG A 139 -17.23 0.35 29.36
CA ARG A 139 -17.78 1.57 29.95
C ARG A 139 -16.78 2.25 30.87
N ILE A 140 -16.42 3.49 30.56
CA ILE A 140 -15.56 4.36 31.37
C ILE A 140 -16.37 5.59 31.78
N LYS A 141 -16.38 5.93 33.07
CA LYS A 141 -17.08 7.11 33.62
C LYS A 141 -18.54 7.25 33.15
N GLY A 142 -19.21 6.11 32.93
CA GLY A 142 -20.60 6.04 32.48
C GLY A 142 -20.82 6.07 30.96
N GLU A 143 -19.77 6.23 30.16
CA GLU A 143 -19.82 6.27 28.69
C GLU A 143 -19.26 4.97 28.09
N TRP A 144 -19.94 4.45 27.08
CA TRP A 144 -19.53 3.26 26.32
C TRP A 144 -18.53 3.63 25.24
N TYR A 145 -17.49 2.83 25.08
CA TYR A 145 -16.51 2.96 24.01
C TYR A 145 -16.37 1.63 23.29
N LEU A 146 -15.90 1.68 22.04
CA LEU A 146 -15.65 0.52 21.20
C LEU A 146 -14.14 0.30 21.10
N ALA A 147 -13.73 -0.97 21.07
CA ALA A 147 -12.39 -1.30 20.63
C ALA A 147 -12.31 -2.67 19.94
N ASP A 148 -11.37 -2.83 19.01
CA ASP A 148 -11.04 -4.14 18.44
C ASP A 148 -9.59 -4.55 18.77
N PRO A 149 -9.37 -5.34 19.83
CA PRO A 149 -8.03 -5.83 20.17
C PRO A 149 -7.46 -6.85 19.17
N THR A 150 -8.27 -7.39 18.26
CA THR A 150 -7.84 -8.36 17.25
C THR A 150 -7.10 -7.66 16.12
N TRP A 151 -7.71 -6.61 15.55
CA TRP A 151 -7.10 -5.83 14.46
C TRP A 151 -5.92 -4.98 14.95
N ASP A 152 -5.96 -4.48 16.19
CA ASP A 152 -4.84 -3.76 16.81
C ASP A 152 -3.72 -4.69 17.33
N ALA A 153 -3.81 -6.02 17.19
CA ALA A 153 -2.72 -6.94 17.56
C ALA A 153 -1.73 -7.18 16.41
N GLY A 154 -2.21 -7.10 15.17
CA GLY A 154 -1.44 -7.39 13.97
C GLY A 154 -2.30 -7.96 12.84
N TYR A 155 -1.66 -8.68 11.92
CA TYR A 155 -2.31 -9.14 10.70
C TYR A 155 -1.93 -10.57 10.32
N ILE A 156 -2.72 -11.18 9.44
CA ILE A 156 -2.41 -12.46 8.80
C ILE A 156 -1.68 -12.18 7.49
N GLY A 157 -0.50 -12.74 7.33
CA GLY A 157 0.29 -12.55 6.13
C GLY A 157 1.57 -13.37 6.10
N ARG A 158 2.42 -13.12 5.11
CA ARG A 158 3.74 -13.76 5.07
C ARG A 158 4.56 -13.31 6.29
N ILE A 159 5.17 -14.28 6.97
CA ILE A 159 5.93 -14.00 8.18
C ILE A 159 7.23 -13.28 7.77
N PRO A 160 7.53 -12.08 8.32
CA PRO A 160 8.75 -11.36 8.00
C PRO A 160 10.00 -12.10 8.51
N LYS A 161 11.14 -11.86 7.88
CA LYS A 161 12.42 -12.38 8.37
C LYS A 161 12.64 -11.84 9.78
N LYS A 162 13.07 -12.73 10.68
CA LYS A 162 13.32 -12.33 12.07
C LYS A 162 14.46 -11.34 12.13
N ASP A 163 14.32 -10.30 12.96
CA ASP A 163 15.39 -9.35 13.26
C ASP A 163 16.70 -10.06 13.62
N PHE A 164 17.80 -9.45 13.20
CA PHE A 164 19.11 -9.94 13.57
C PHE A 164 19.30 -9.85 15.09
N ARG A 165 19.45 -11.03 15.74
CA ARG A 165 19.74 -11.11 17.17
C ARG A 165 21.22 -11.41 17.39
N GLU A 166 21.89 -10.46 18.03
CA GLU A 166 23.24 -10.66 18.51
C GLU A 166 23.30 -11.81 19.53
N ARG A 167 24.37 -12.60 19.45
CA ARG A 167 24.61 -13.64 20.45
C ARG A 167 25.08 -12.96 21.73
N ARG A 168 24.34 -13.17 22.81
CA ARG A 168 24.80 -12.79 24.15
C ARG A 168 25.82 -13.82 24.62
N TYR A 169 27.00 -13.34 24.97
CA TYR A 169 28.04 -14.14 25.59
C TYR A 169 28.03 -13.86 27.09
N LEU A 170 28.21 -14.90 27.92
CA LEU A 170 28.44 -14.71 29.34
C LEU A 170 29.67 -13.83 29.54
N GLN A 171 29.59 -12.87 30.47
CA GLN A 171 30.76 -12.11 30.88
C GLN A 171 31.78 -13.08 31.49
N HIS A 172 32.99 -13.06 30.94
CA HIS A 172 34.07 -13.93 31.34
C HIS A 172 35.30 -13.08 31.58
N GLN A 173 35.91 -13.22 32.76
CA GLN A 173 37.21 -12.59 33.02
C GLN A 173 38.29 -13.41 32.32
N PHE A 174 38.99 -12.77 31.38
CA PHE A 174 40.07 -13.42 30.64
C PHE A 174 41.36 -13.44 31.46
N LYS A 175 42.09 -14.56 31.37
CA LYS A 175 43.39 -14.73 32.07
C LYS A 175 44.54 -13.90 31.48
N SER A 176 44.37 -13.37 30.26
CA SER A 176 45.34 -12.50 29.60
C SER A 176 44.68 -11.64 28.53
N GLU A 177 45.21 -10.43 28.32
CA GLU A 177 44.72 -9.46 27.34
C GLU A 177 44.78 -10.03 25.91
N GLN A 178 45.89 -10.68 25.52
CA GLN A 178 45.99 -11.32 24.20
C GLN A 178 44.89 -12.36 23.93
N ARG A 179 44.47 -13.10 24.96
CA ARG A 179 43.40 -14.09 24.83
C ARG A 179 42.04 -13.41 24.69
N GLU A 180 41.83 -12.32 25.42
CA GLU A 180 40.64 -11.48 25.29
C GLU A 180 40.51 -10.93 23.87
N THR A 181 41.53 -10.25 23.35
CA THR A 181 41.53 -9.67 22.00
C THR A 181 41.24 -10.72 20.94
N ARG A 182 41.90 -11.89 21.00
CA ARG A 182 41.67 -12.99 20.06
C ARG A 182 40.24 -13.53 20.11
N VAL A 183 39.67 -13.66 21.31
CA VAL A 183 38.30 -14.16 21.48
C VAL A 183 37.28 -13.13 20.99
N LEU A 184 37.48 -11.85 21.28
CA LEU A 184 36.62 -10.75 20.81
C LEU A 184 36.67 -10.63 19.28
N ALA A 185 37.85 -10.63 18.66
CA ALA A 185 37.99 -10.61 17.21
C ALA A 185 37.25 -11.79 16.53
N ARG A 186 37.38 -13.01 17.08
CA ARG A 186 36.64 -14.18 16.58
C ARG A 186 35.13 -14.07 16.78
N ARG A 187 34.65 -13.36 17.81
CA ARG A 187 33.22 -13.11 18.03
C ARG A 187 32.69 -12.13 17.00
N GLU A 188 33.42 -11.05 16.71
CA GLU A 188 33.08 -10.07 15.67
C GLU A 188 33.07 -10.71 14.28
N GLU A 189 34.10 -11.47 13.90
CA GLU A 189 34.13 -12.18 12.61
C GLU A 189 32.92 -13.12 12.44
N ARG A 190 32.55 -13.84 13.51
CA ARG A 190 31.35 -14.71 13.50
C ARG A 190 30.05 -13.91 13.46
N LYS A 191 30.03 -12.70 14.02
CA LYS A 191 28.89 -11.80 13.96
C LYS A 191 28.71 -11.28 12.54
N GLU A 192 29.77 -10.79 11.90
CA GLU A 192 29.77 -10.32 10.51
C GLU A 192 29.31 -11.42 9.55
N LYS A 193 29.88 -12.62 9.63
CA LYS A 193 29.43 -13.77 8.80
C LYS A 193 27.96 -14.11 8.98
N ARG A 194 27.44 -14.01 10.22
CA ARG A 194 26.01 -14.24 10.49
C ARG A 194 25.13 -13.09 10.01
N TYR A 195 25.65 -11.86 10.03
CA TYR A 195 24.95 -10.68 9.56
C TYR A 195 24.83 -10.70 8.03
N ALA A 196 25.93 -10.98 7.31
CA ALA A 196 25.92 -11.16 5.86
C ALA A 196 24.92 -12.26 5.43
N ALA A 197 24.97 -13.43 6.06
CA ALA A 197 24.02 -14.51 5.80
C ALA A 197 22.56 -14.21 6.25
N TRP A 198 22.34 -13.17 7.05
CA TRP A 198 21.01 -12.68 7.41
C TRP A 198 20.52 -11.62 6.43
N GLU A 199 21.42 -10.79 5.92
CA GLU A 199 21.17 -9.75 4.93
C GLU A 199 20.74 -10.36 3.59
N GLU A 200 21.37 -11.46 3.17
CA GLU A 200 21.02 -12.23 1.96
C GLU A 200 19.63 -12.90 2.01
N LYS A 201 18.96 -12.93 3.16
CA LYS A 201 17.63 -13.53 3.27
C LYS A 201 16.57 -12.58 2.72
N GLU A 202 15.64 -13.16 1.96
CA GLU A 202 14.37 -12.53 1.59
C GLU A 202 13.70 -11.89 2.80
N GLU A 203 13.09 -10.74 2.56
CA GLU A 203 12.43 -9.95 3.61
C GLU A 203 11.25 -10.70 4.25
N TYR A 204 10.61 -11.59 3.50
CA TYR A 204 9.51 -12.44 3.95
C TYR A 204 9.84 -13.91 3.76
N THR A 205 9.29 -14.76 4.63
CA THR A 205 9.34 -16.21 4.45
C THR A 205 8.19 -16.69 3.58
N ASN A 206 8.33 -17.87 2.97
CA ASN A 206 7.26 -18.53 2.21
C ASN A 206 6.09 -19.06 3.08
N LYS A 207 6.05 -18.70 4.37
CA LYS A 207 5.01 -19.14 5.30
C LYS A 207 4.07 -18.00 5.62
N THR A 208 2.78 -18.25 5.43
CA THR A 208 1.71 -17.40 5.95
C THR A 208 1.45 -17.71 7.42
N GLY A 209 1.17 -16.70 8.21
CA GLY A 209 0.79 -16.82 9.61
C GLY A 209 0.48 -15.47 10.24
N PHE A 210 0.35 -15.44 11.56
CA PHE A 210 0.15 -14.19 12.29
C PHE A 210 1.47 -13.41 12.44
N VAL A 211 1.42 -12.12 12.09
CA VAL A 211 2.50 -11.15 12.27
C VAL A 211 2.05 -10.13 13.32
N TYR A 212 2.81 -10.03 14.42
CA TYR A 212 2.58 -9.01 15.43
C TYR A 212 2.86 -7.63 14.83
N ALA A 213 1.87 -6.74 14.87
CA ALA A 213 2.00 -5.34 14.51
C ALA A 213 1.04 -4.53 15.38
N PRO A 214 1.30 -4.46 16.71
CA PRO A 214 0.34 -3.87 17.62
C PRO A 214 0.20 -2.36 17.40
N SER A 215 -1.03 -1.88 17.34
CA SER A 215 -1.39 -0.47 17.19
C SER A 215 -2.51 -0.07 18.16
N LYS A 216 -3.09 1.13 17.95
CA LYS A 216 -4.25 1.64 18.69
C LYS A 216 -5.27 2.25 17.72
N ASP A 217 -5.26 1.77 16.48
CA ASP A 217 -6.10 2.31 15.41
C ASP A 217 -7.58 1.98 15.65
N TYR A 218 -7.84 0.95 16.48
CA TYR A 218 -9.14 0.48 16.91
C TYR A 218 -9.35 0.59 18.42
N PHE A 219 -8.57 1.39 19.17
CA PHE A 219 -8.78 1.60 20.60
C PHE A 219 -9.56 2.89 20.91
N MET A 220 -10.78 2.75 21.45
CA MET A 220 -11.67 3.89 21.77
C MET A 220 -11.96 4.78 20.56
N VAL A 221 -12.04 4.17 19.38
CA VAL A 221 -12.35 4.88 18.14
C VAL A 221 -13.76 5.43 18.20
N HIS A 222 -13.93 6.61 17.64
CA HIS A 222 -15.23 7.24 17.49
C HIS A 222 -16.19 6.30 16.73
N PRO A 223 -17.45 6.09 17.18
CA PRO A 223 -18.38 5.13 16.60
C PRO A 223 -18.56 5.28 15.09
N ASP A 224 -18.54 6.50 14.57
CA ASP A 224 -18.70 6.75 13.13
C ASP A 224 -17.51 6.28 12.31
N THR A 225 -16.31 6.44 12.83
CA THR A 225 -15.09 5.90 12.22
C THR A 225 -15.09 4.38 12.33
N PHE A 226 -15.53 3.83 13.46
CA PHE A 226 -15.66 2.39 13.67
C PHE A 226 -16.65 1.76 12.66
N LEU A 227 -17.77 2.43 12.39
CA LEU A 227 -18.79 2.03 11.42
C LEU A 227 -18.33 2.01 9.96
N LEU A 228 -17.16 2.57 9.64
CA LEU A 228 -16.60 2.47 8.29
C LEU A 228 -16.15 1.04 7.97
N SER A 229 -15.80 0.26 9.00
CA SER A 229 -15.32 -1.13 8.86
C SER A 229 -16.09 -2.16 9.67
N HIS A 230 -16.80 -1.77 10.74
CA HIS A 230 -17.49 -2.67 11.67
C HIS A 230 -18.95 -2.30 11.89
N LEU A 231 -19.88 -3.22 11.61
CA LEU A 231 -21.31 -3.03 11.85
C LEU A 231 -21.84 -4.10 12.83
N PRO A 232 -22.29 -3.75 14.04
CA PRO A 232 -22.77 -4.73 15.02
C PRO A 232 -24.06 -5.40 14.58
N THR A 233 -24.21 -6.69 14.90
CA THR A 233 -25.44 -7.46 14.66
C THR A 233 -26.62 -6.88 15.44
N TYR A 234 -26.41 -6.46 16.68
CA TYR A 234 -27.44 -5.77 17.48
C TYR A 234 -27.21 -4.24 17.45
N PRO A 235 -28.08 -3.44 16.80
CA PRO A 235 -27.79 -2.05 16.47
C PRO A 235 -27.53 -1.10 17.65
N ILE A 236 -27.93 -1.45 18.88
CA ILE A 236 -27.64 -0.62 20.07
C ILE A 236 -26.13 -0.43 20.30
N TRP A 237 -25.30 -1.36 19.81
CA TRP A 237 -23.85 -1.29 19.92
C TRP A 237 -23.18 -0.39 18.89
N GLN A 238 -23.96 0.24 18.00
CA GLN A 238 -23.47 1.34 17.16
C GLN A 238 -23.22 2.62 17.97
N LEU A 239 -23.72 2.68 19.21
CA LEU A 239 -23.65 3.86 20.09
C LEU A 239 -24.23 5.13 19.45
N ARG A 240 -25.25 4.95 18.61
CA ARG A 240 -25.97 6.02 17.87
C ARG A 240 -27.47 5.94 18.14
N ASN A 241 -28.12 7.10 18.22
CA ASN A 241 -29.59 7.17 18.26
C ASN A 241 -30.23 6.77 16.92
N HIS A 242 -29.56 7.08 15.81
CA HIS A 242 -29.97 6.72 14.46
C HIS A 242 -28.95 5.74 13.86
N PRO A 243 -29.20 4.41 13.97
CA PRO A 243 -28.26 3.42 13.46
C PRO A 243 -28.20 3.43 11.93
N ILE A 244 -27.02 3.04 11.43
CA ILE A 244 -26.78 2.69 10.04
C ILE A 244 -27.32 1.28 9.81
N SER A 245 -28.06 1.10 8.72
CA SER A 245 -28.59 -0.20 8.27
C SER A 245 -27.52 -1.00 7.54
N LEU A 246 -27.74 -2.32 7.41
CA LEU A 246 -26.85 -3.20 6.65
C LEU A 246 -26.65 -2.73 5.20
N LEU A 247 -27.72 -2.29 4.52
CA LEU A 247 -27.65 -1.82 3.12
C LEU A 247 -26.84 -0.52 2.97
N GLU A 248 -26.95 0.39 3.95
CA GLU A 248 -26.15 1.61 3.97
C GLU A 248 -24.68 1.30 4.26
N PHE A 249 -24.42 0.38 5.19
CA PHE A 249 -23.08 -0.11 5.46
C PHE A 249 -22.43 -0.66 4.21
N THR A 250 -23.15 -1.39 3.34
CA THR A 250 -22.56 -2.03 2.15
C THR A 250 -22.30 -1.06 0.99
N GLN A 251 -22.50 0.24 1.17
CA GLN A 251 -22.11 1.25 0.19
C GLN A 251 -20.59 1.47 0.17
N SER A 252 -20.09 2.16 -0.88
CA SER A 252 -18.70 2.61 -0.91
C SER A 252 -18.38 3.50 0.29
N GLU A 253 -17.11 3.53 0.72
CA GLU A 253 -16.69 4.29 1.89
C GLU A 253 -17.07 5.78 1.78
N THR A 254 -16.89 6.39 0.60
CA THR A 254 -17.27 7.78 0.33
C THR A 254 -18.77 8.02 0.50
N THR A 255 -19.61 7.08 0.05
CA THR A 255 -21.07 7.18 0.19
C THR A 255 -21.49 6.93 1.64
N LEU A 256 -20.92 5.93 2.31
CA LEU A 256 -21.18 5.63 3.71
C LEU A 256 -20.83 6.83 4.62
N LYS A 257 -19.69 7.49 4.41
CA LYS A 257 -19.32 8.72 5.11
C LYS A 257 -20.38 9.81 4.97
N LYS A 258 -20.94 9.99 3.77
CA LYS A 258 -22.03 10.95 3.54
C LYS A 258 -23.31 10.58 4.28
N ILE A 259 -23.69 9.30 4.26
CA ILE A 259 -24.88 8.79 4.97
C ILE A 259 -24.74 8.99 6.48
N ILE A 260 -23.59 8.63 7.03
CA ILE A 260 -23.24 8.80 8.45
C ILE A 260 -23.40 10.26 8.88
N ALA A 261 -22.84 11.19 8.10
CA ALA A 261 -22.94 12.63 8.36
C ALA A 261 -24.39 13.14 8.26
N GLN A 262 -25.17 12.65 7.29
CA GLN A 262 -26.58 13.04 7.11
C GLN A 262 -27.48 12.58 8.26
N LYS A 263 -27.19 11.42 8.87
CA LYS A 263 -27.98 10.86 9.98
C LYS A 263 -27.76 11.54 11.33
N ASN A 264 -26.99 12.64 11.38
CA ASN A 264 -26.71 13.51 12.53
C ASN A 264 -26.03 12.81 13.75
N GLU A 265 -25.17 13.54 14.44
CA GLU A 265 -24.21 13.07 15.46
C GLU A 265 -24.82 12.87 16.86
N GLN A 266 -26.08 12.46 16.98
CA GLN A 266 -26.63 12.16 18.31
C GLN A 266 -26.14 10.79 18.80
N PHE A 267 -24.96 10.81 19.43
CA PHE A 267 -24.36 9.64 20.06
C PHE A 267 -25.10 9.24 21.32
N ALA A 268 -25.21 7.93 21.50
CA ALA A 268 -25.85 7.29 22.63
C ALA A 268 -24.80 6.70 23.60
N TYR A 269 -23.68 7.40 23.84
CA TYR A 269 -22.59 6.90 24.71
C TYR A 269 -23.06 6.53 26.13
N LYS A 270 -24.12 7.18 26.64
CA LYS A 270 -24.76 6.88 27.94
C LYS A 270 -26.07 6.09 27.82
N SER A 271 -26.28 5.41 26.70
CA SER A 271 -27.54 4.75 26.33
C SER A 271 -28.12 3.88 27.45
N SER A 272 -29.40 4.12 27.78
CA SER A 272 -30.16 3.29 28.71
C SER A 272 -30.37 1.88 28.16
N ALA A 273 -30.43 1.70 26.83
CA ALA A 273 -30.60 0.39 26.19
C ALA A 273 -29.38 -0.52 26.40
N ASN A 274 -28.16 -0.01 26.19
CA ASN A 274 -26.93 -0.77 26.45
C ASN A 274 -26.78 -1.11 27.94
N ASN A 275 -27.17 -0.16 28.82
CA ASN A 275 -27.18 -0.39 30.27
C ASN A 275 -28.26 -1.39 30.70
N ALA A 276 -29.40 -1.46 30.02
CA ALA A 276 -30.43 -2.48 30.27
C ALA A 276 -29.95 -3.85 29.81
N PHE A 277 -29.43 -3.95 28.58
CA PHE A 277 -28.90 -5.19 28.01
C PHE A 277 -27.84 -5.85 28.90
N ILE A 278 -26.88 -5.09 29.44
CA ILE A 278 -25.83 -5.67 30.29
C ILE A 278 -26.31 -6.08 31.69
N ARG A 279 -27.51 -5.64 32.12
CA ARG A 279 -28.13 -6.09 33.38
C ARG A 279 -28.83 -7.43 33.23
N GLU A 280 -29.24 -7.77 32.01
CA GLU A 280 -29.81 -9.09 31.72
C GLU A 280 -28.76 -10.18 31.94
N ASN A 281 -29.23 -11.36 32.31
CA ASN A 281 -28.33 -12.50 32.43
C ASN A 281 -27.85 -12.94 31.04
N PHE A 282 -26.72 -13.66 31.01
CA PHE A 282 -26.09 -14.03 29.74
C PHE A 282 -26.95 -14.92 28.84
N LEU A 283 -27.84 -15.75 29.40
CA LEU A 283 -28.75 -16.58 28.59
C LEU A 283 -29.81 -15.70 27.91
N ASP A 284 -30.37 -14.74 28.63
CA ASP A 284 -31.35 -13.79 28.07
C ASP A 284 -30.72 -12.87 27.03
N GLN A 285 -29.46 -12.46 27.25
CA GLN A 285 -28.69 -11.71 26.24
C GLN A 285 -28.59 -12.46 24.91
N LEU A 286 -28.38 -13.78 24.92
CA LEU A 286 -28.38 -14.58 23.68
C LEU A 286 -29.74 -14.50 22.97
N ILE A 287 -30.84 -14.65 23.70
CA ILE A 287 -32.18 -14.59 23.12
C ILE A 287 -32.46 -13.20 22.54
N ILE A 288 -32.13 -12.13 23.29
CA ILE A 288 -32.28 -10.74 22.83
C ILE A 288 -31.49 -10.50 21.56
N VAL A 289 -30.21 -10.89 21.50
CA VAL A 289 -29.39 -10.73 20.28
C VAL A 289 -29.99 -11.52 19.11
N GLY A 290 -30.48 -12.73 19.35
CA GLY A 290 -31.13 -13.54 18.32
C GLY A 290 -32.43 -12.92 17.79
N ASP A 291 -33.25 -12.34 18.66
CA ASP A 291 -34.55 -11.78 18.32
C ASP A 291 -34.46 -10.37 17.72
N GLU A 292 -33.53 -9.55 18.19
CA GLU A 292 -33.32 -8.18 17.72
C GLU A 292 -32.34 -8.09 16.54
N GLY A 293 -31.37 -9.01 16.45
CA GLY A 293 -30.40 -9.05 15.36
C GLY A 293 -30.98 -9.63 14.06
N GLN A 294 -31.91 -10.58 14.15
CA GLN A 294 -32.48 -11.22 12.97
C GLN A 294 -33.28 -10.26 12.06
N PRO A 295 -34.11 -9.33 12.58
CA PRO A 295 -34.75 -8.30 11.76
C PRO A 295 -33.75 -7.31 11.14
N PHE A 296 -32.60 -7.09 11.79
CA PHE A 296 -31.57 -6.19 11.27
C PHE A 296 -30.85 -6.76 10.04
N ASN A 297 -30.63 -8.08 10.00
CA ASN A 297 -30.17 -8.80 8.82
C ASN A 297 -31.07 -10.00 8.54
N ILE A 298 -32.19 -9.75 7.85
CA ILE A 298 -33.20 -10.76 7.51
C ILE A 298 -32.67 -11.88 6.62
N TYR A 299 -31.54 -11.66 5.92
CA TYR A 299 -30.99 -12.62 4.98
C TYR A 299 -30.09 -13.66 5.65
N ASN A 300 -29.59 -13.37 6.85
CA ASN A 300 -28.76 -14.29 7.62
C ASN A 300 -29.57 -14.95 8.75
N PRO A 301 -30.13 -16.15 8.54
CA PRO A 301 -30.83 -16.91 9.58
C PRO A 301 -29.89 -17.47 10.68
N GLY A 302 -28.58 -17.39 10.47
CA GLY A 302 -27.56 -17.86 11.41
C GLY A 302 -27.59 -17.09 12.72
N ILE A 303 -27.97 -15.81 12.69
CA ILE A 303 -28.04 -14.94 13.88
C ILE A 303 -28.97 -15.54 14.94
N LYS A 304 -30.23 -15.79 14.57
CA LYS A 304 -31.21 -16.38 15.49
C LYS A 304 -30.88 -17.83 15.81
N MET A 305 -30.48 -18.61 14.80
CA MET A 305 -30.12 -20.02 14.97
C MET A 305 -29.00 -20.22 16.01
N LEU A 306 -27.86 -19.54 15.85
CA LEU A 306 -26.67 -19.74 16.67
C LEU A 306 -26.90 -19.26 18.10
N ASN A 307 -27.58 -18.13 18.29
CA ASN A 307 -27.91 -17.63 19.61
C ASN A 307 -28.83 -18.58 20.39
N TYR A 308 -29.90 -19.07 19.76
CA TYR A 308 -30.80 -20.05 20.37
C TYR A 308 -30.11 -21.41 20.59
N PHE A 309 -29.23 -21.83 19.67
CA PHE A 309 -28.43 -23.05 19.83
C PHE A 309 -27.46 -22.94 21.01
N ASN A 310 -26.79 -21.79 21.17
CA ASN A 310 -25.90 -21.53 22.29
C ASN A 310 -26.65 -21.51 23.62
N TYR A 311 -27.84 -20.91 23.65
CA TYR A 311 -28.74 -20.93 24.82
C TYR A 311 -29.04 -22.38 25.26
N LEU A 312 -29.51 -23.23 24.33
CA LEU A 312 -29.83 -24.64 24.62
C LEU A 312 -28.58 -25.45 25.01
N ASN A 313 -27.44 -25.20 24.39
CA ASN A 313 -26.19 -25.87 24.74
C ASN A 313 -25.74 -25.52 26.16
N LEU A 314 -25.79 -24.25 26.56
CA LEU A 314 -25.40 -23.84 27.90
C LEU A 314 -26.34 -24.44 28.96
N ILE A 315 -27.63 -24.56 28.65
CA ILE A 315 -28.59 -25.22 29.54
C ILE A 315 -28.30 -26.72 29.69
N THR A 316 -27.86 -27.38 28.62
CA THR A 316 -27.75 -28.85 28.59
C THR A 316 -26.36 -29.40 28.83
N ARG A 317 -25.31 -28.55 28.83
CA ARG A 317 -23.91 -28.96 29.01
C ARG A 317 -23.23 -28.30 30.21
N ASN A 318 -23.12 -29.06 31.30
CA ASN A 318 -22.47 -28.63 32.54
C ASN A 318 -21.00 -28.20 32.37
N ASP A 319 -20.29 -28.78 31.40
CA ASP A 319 -18.89 -28.43 31.14
C ASP A 319 -18.73 -27.04 30.51
N LEU A 320 -19.74 -26.56 29.77
CA LEU A 320 -19.75 -25.23 29.17
C LEU A 320 -20.24 -24.15 30.14
N GLN A 321 -21.10 -24.50 31.11
CA GLN A 321 -21.60 -23.56 32.12
C GLN A 321 -20.44 -22.91 32.89
N ARG A 322 -19.49 -23.73 33.34
CA ARG A 322 -18.34 -23.24 34.14
C ARG A 322 -17.45 -22.23 33.41
N VAL A 323 -17.47 -22.22 32.08
CA VAL A 323 -16.63 -21.33 31.26
C VAL A 323 -17.41 -20.17 30.65
N ALA A 324 -18.75 -20.25 30.60
CA ALA A 324 -19.60 -19.20 30.05
C ALA A 324 -19.77 -18.04 31.04
N ARG A 325 -18.89 -17.03 30.91
CA ARG A 325 -18.96 -15.74 31.62
C ARG A 325 -19.18 -15.84 33.14
N GLY A 326 -18.65 -16.90 33.75
CA GLY A 326 -18.72 -17.12 35.21
C GLY A 326 -20.11 -17.45 35.73
N SER A 327 -20.95 -18.17 34.97
CA SER A 327 -22.35 -18.42 35.32
C SER A 327 -22.53 -18.94 36.77
N VAL A 328 -23.02 -18.05 37.64
CA VAL A 328 -23.47 -18.28 39.02
C VAL A 328 -24.88 -18.91 39.05
N TYR A 329 -25.43 -19.26 37.88
CA TYR A 329 -26.80 -19.73 37.73
C TYR A 329 -26.93 -21.21 38.11
N SER A 330 -27.98 -21.54 38.86
CA SER A 330 -28.49 -22.90 38.98
C SER A 330 -29.16 -23.27 37.65
N ILE A 331 -28.38 -23.77 36.70
CA ILE A 331 -28.89 -24.19 35.39
C ILE A 331 -29.48 -25.59 35.56
N THR A 332 -30.70 -25.64 36.05
CA THR A 332 -31.52 -26.85 36.06
C THR A 332 -32.53 -26.69 34.92
N PRO A 333 -32.61 -27.62 33.95
CA PRO A 333 -33.56 -27.50 32.84
C PRO A 333 -35.00 -27.19 33.28
N SER A 334 -35.41 -27.68 34.46
CA SER A 334 -36.72 -27.39 35.07
C SER A 334 -36.99 -25.91 35.38
N LYS A 335 -35.98 -25.04 35.42
CA LYS A 335 -36.14 -23.59 35.65
C LYS A 335 -36.39 -22.80 34.36
N TYR A 336 -36.22 -23.42 33.20
CA TYR A 336 -36.39 -22.78 31.91
C TYR A 336 -37.57 -23.42 31.18
N PRO A 337 -38.78 -22.83 31.23
CA PRO A 337 -39.90 -23.31 30.43
C PRO A 337 -39.58 -23.15 28.93
N ASP A 338 -40.36 -23.82 28.08
CA ASP A 338 -40.34 -23.64 26.62
C ASP A 338 -39.07 -24.11 25.87
N LEU A 339 -38.27 -25.02 26.46
CA LEU A 339 -37.10 -25.61 25.77
C LEU A 339 -37.46 -26.29 24.44
N LEU A 340 -38.67 -26.85 24.33
CA LEU A 340 -39.17 -27.41 23.08
C LEU A 340 -39.37 -26.31 22.02
N ALA A 341 -40.02 -25.19 22.35
CA ALA A 341 -40.23 -24.08 21.42
C ALA A 341 -38.90 -23.44 20.96
N LYS A 342 -37.92 -23.35 21.87
CA LYS A 342 -36.56 -22.90 21.51
C LYS A 342 -35.87 -23.91 20.59
N THR A 343 -36.06 -25.21 20.81
CA THR A 343 -35.54 -26.26 19.92
C THR A 343 -36.19 -26.19 18.54
N ASP A 344 -37.50 -25.99 18.47
CA ASP A 344 -38.24 -25.83 17.21
C ASP A 344 -37.74 -24.61 16.42
N THR A 345 -37.44 -23.50 17.12
CA THR A 345 -36.85 -22.30 16.52
C THR A 345 -35.47 -22.62 15.90
N VAL A 346 -34.60 -23.34 16.61
CA VAL A 346 -33.30 -23.77 16.03
C VAL A 346 -33.51 -24.67 14.81
N SER A 347 -34.46 -25.61 14.87
CA SER A 347 -34.79 -26.54 13.79
C SER A 347 -35.27 -25.82 12.52
N GLU A 348 -36.13 -24.80 12.68
CA GLU A 348 -36.62 -23.96 11.61
C GLU A 348 -35.50 -23.15 10.95
N TYR A 349 -34.76 -22.38 11.75
CA TYR A 349 -33.71 -21.49 11.24
C TYR A 349 -32.51 -22.28 10.69
N LEU A 350 -32.23 -23.49 11.19
CA LEU A 350 -31.23 -24.38 10.61
C LEU A 350 -31.55 -24.78 9.17
N LYS A 351 -32.83 -24.95 8.81
CA LYS A 351 -33.23 -25.25 7.43
C LYS A 351 -32.99 -24.04 6.51
N ALA A 352 -33.27 -22.84 7.00
CA ALA A 352 -32.96 -21.60 6.28
C ALA A 352 -31.45 -21.39 6.15
N TYR A 353 -30.70 -21.65 7.23
CA TYR A 353 -29.24 -21.47 7.27
C TYR A 353 -28.52 -22.38 6.28
N LYS A 354 -28.93 -23.64 6.12
CA LYS A 354 -28.40 -24.52 5.06
C LYS A 354 -28.54 -23.95 3.65
N LYS A 355 -29.62 -23.21 3.37
CA LYS A 355 -29.82 -22.56 2.07
C LYS A 355 -28.97 -21.31 1.93
N PHE A 356 -28.90 -20.52 3.01
CA PHE A 356 -28.06 -19.32 3.09
C PHE A 356 -26.59 -19.67 2.90
N GLU A 357 -26.08 -20.63 3.66
CA GLU A 357 -24.68 -21.10 3.62
C GLU A 357 -24.29 -21.50 2.19
N LYS A 358 -25.09 -22.34 1.52
CA LYS A 358 -24.80 -22.77 0.14
C LYS A 358 -24.73 -21.58 -0.83
N ALA A 359 -25.60 -20.59 -0.66
CA ALA A 359 -25.59 -19.38 -1.48
C ALA A 359 -24.37 -18.51 -1.16
N TYR A 360 -24.04 -18.36 0.13
CA TYR A 360 -22.92 -17.58 0.64
C TYR A 360 -21.58 -18.16 0.18
N TYR A 361 -21.36 -19.47 0.34
CA TYR A 361 -20.19 -20.17 -0.16
C TYR A 361 -20.01 -20.01 -1.67
N LYS A 362 -21.08 -20.19 -2.46
CA LYS A 362 -21.04 -20.00 -3.92
C LYS A 362 -20.69 -18.55 -4.28
N LYS A 363 -21.23 -17.56 -3.55
CA LYS A 363 -20.91 -16.15 -3.72
C LYS A 363 -19.42 -15.90 -3.47
N ASN A 364 -18.89 -16.34 -2.33
CA ASN A 364 -17.49 -16.12 -1.94
C ASN A 364 -16.52 -16.73 -2.95
N LYS A 365 -16.79 -17.96 -3.42
CA LYS A 365 -16.01 -18.57 -4.52
C LYS A 365 -16.04 -17.77 -5.82
N THR A 366 -17.18 -17.14 -6.13
CA THR A 366 -17.32 -16.32 -7.33
C THR A 366 -16.51 -15.03 -7.18
N ILE A 367 -16.55 -14.40 -6.01
CA ILE A 367 -15.74 -13.22 -5.67
C ILE A 367 -14.25 -13.55 -5.79
N ASP A 368 -13.78 -14.62 -5.15
CA ASP A 368 -12.38 -15.07 -5.21
C ASP A 368 -11.89 -15.20 -6.67
N LYS A 369 -12.72 -15.84 -7.51
CA LYS A 369 -12.41 -16.09 -8.91
C LYS A 369 -12.38 -14.81 -9.76
N GLU A 370 -13.34 -13.92 -9.59
CA GLU A 370 -13.41 -12.68 -10.36
C GLU A 370 -12.32 -11.68 -9.94
N GLU A 371 -12.02 -11.57 -8.63
CA GLU A 371 -10.88 -10.76 -8.15
C GLU A 371 -9.57 -11.24 -8.75
N TYR A 372 -9.33 -12.56 -8.76
CA TYR A 372 -8.11 -13.10 -9.36
C TYR A 372 -8.05 -12.89 -10.87
N LYS A 373 -9.17 -13.00 -11.57
CA LYS A 373 -9.23 -12.72 -13.02
C LYS A 373 -8.91 -11.26 -13.35
N ILE A 374 -9.38 -10.31 -12.52
CA ILE A 374 -9.03 -8.90 -12.64
C ILE A 374 -7.52 -8.71 -12.42
N ALA A 375 -6.97 -9.30 -11.34
CA ALA A 375 -5.55 -9.24 -11.05
C ALA A 375 -4.69 -9.82 -12.19
N GLN A 376 -5.09 -10.94 -12.79
CA GLN A 376 -4.41 -11.53 -13.96
C GLN A 376 -4.46 -10.61 -15.18
N SER A 377 -5.61 -9.98 -15.46
CA SER A 377 -5.73 -9.05 -16.58
C SER A 377 -4.81 -7.84 -16.40
N ASN A 378 -4.84 -7.24 -15.21
CA ASN A 378 -3.99 -6.11 -14.87
C ASN A 378 -2.50 -6.48 -14.96
N ASN A 379 -2.12 -7.64 -14.43
CA ASN A 379 -0.74 -8.11 -14.47
C ASN A 379 -0.25 -8.31 -15.91
N LYS A 380 -1.09 -8.87 -16.78
CA LYS A 380 -0.77 -9.03 -18.21
C LYS A 380 -0.49 -7.69 -18.89
N ASP A 381 -1.33 -6.69 -18.66
CA ASP A 381 -1.16 -5.36 -19.25
C ASP A 381 0.09 -4.67 -18.69
N LEU A 382 0.33 -4.77 -17.38
CA LEU A 382 1.52 -4.25 -16.73
C LEU A 382 2.80 -4.92 -17.23
N PHE A 383 2.81 -6.25 -17.34
CA PHE A 383 3.96 -7.01 -17.85
C PHE A 383 4.31 -6.57 -19.28
N LYS A 384 3.31 -6.48 -20.16
CA LYS A 384 3.49 -5.98 -21.53
C LYS A 384 4.07 -4.57 -21.56
N ASN A 385 3.61 -3.67 -20.68
CA ASN A 385 4.13 -2.31 -20.63
C ASN A 385 5.57 -2.27 -20.10
N THR A 386 5.89 -3.02 -19.05
CA THR A 386 7.22 -3.04 -18.44
C THR A 386 8.28 -3.70 -19.31
N GLU A 387 7.93 -4.78 -20.02
CA GLU A 387 8.80 -5.42 -21.02
C GLU A 387 9.16 -4.43 -22.13
N LYS A 388 8.15 -3.77 -22.73
CA LYS A 388 8.37 -2.73 -23.74
C LYS A 388 9.17 -1.55 -23.21
N LEU A 389 8.93 -1.14 -21.96
CA LEU A 389 9.65 -0.03 -21.34
C LEU A 389 11.13 -0.35 -21.19
N LEU A 390 11.46 -1.58 -20.80
CA LEU A 390 12.83 -2.05 -20.69
C LEU A 390 13.53 -2.02 -22.05
N GLU A 391 12.92 -2.62 -23.08
CA GLU A 391 13.44 -2.62 -24.45
C GLU A 391 13.64 -1.19 -24.99
N LYS A 392 12.62 -0.33 -24.81
CA LYS A 392 12.65 1.05 -25.28
C LYS A 392 13.67 1.91 -24.54
N HIS A 393 13.86 1.71 -23.24
CA HIS A 393 14.90 2.42 -22.49
C HIS A 393 16.30 2.10 -23.01
N GLU A 394 16.58 0.82 -23.30
CA GLU A 394 17.88 0.40 -23.84
C GLU A 394 18.10 0.93 -25.26
N SER A 395 17.11 0.77 -26.16
CA SER A 395 17.16 1.32 -27.53
C SER A 395 17.37 2.82 -27.52
N PHE A 396 16.64 3.56 -26.68
CA PHE A 396 16.66 5.01 -26.66
C PHE A 396 18.05 5.59 -26.31
N ILE A 397 18.79 4.92 -25.42
CA ILE A 397 20.18 5.32 -25.11
C ILE A 397 21.07 5.18 -26.35
N ASP A 398 20.87 4.14 -27.16
CA ASP A 398 21.62 3.92 -28.39
C ASP A 398 21.18 4.88 -29.50
N ASP A 399 19.88 5.19 -29.60
CA ASP A 399 19.32 6.19 -30.51
C ASP A 399 19.97 7.57 -30.27
N ILE A 400 20.16 7.99 -29.01
CA ILE A 400 20.85 9.25 -28.68
C ILE A 400 22.34 9.22 -29.07
N LYS A 401 23.01 8.06 -28.99
CA LYS A 401 24.41 7.94 -29.43
C LYS A 401 24.50 8.03 -30.95
N GLU A 402 23.65 7.32 -31.68
CA GLU A 402 23.58 7.39 -33.13
C GLU A 402 23.24 8.81 -33.59
N ASN A 403 22.35 9.48 -32.87
CA ASN A 403 22.06 10.89 -33.04
C ASN A 403 23.34 11.73 -32.90
N SER A 404 24.10 11.56 -31.82
CA SER A 404 25.35 12.30 -31.62
C SER A 404 26.35 12.11 -32.77
N THR A 405 26.52 10.88 -33.28
CA THR A 405 27.33 10.60 -34.48
C THR A 405 26.83 11.36 -35.71
N LYS A 406 25.51 11.44 -35.91
CA LYS A 406 24.92 12.23 -37.02
C LYS A 406 25.23 13.73 -36.90
N ILE A 407 25.28 14.31 -35.70
CA ILE A 407 25.72 15.72 -35.52
C ILE A 407 27.20 15.85 -35.89
N GLU A 408 28.04 14.91 -35.45
CA GLU A 408 29.48 14.94 -35.74
C GLU A 408 29.73 14.92 -37.26
N ASP A 409 29.07 14.01 -38.00
CA ASP A 409 29.11 13.96 -39.47
C ASP A 409 28.65 15.28 -40.13
N LEU A 410 27.65 15.96 -39.55
CA LEU A 410 27.19 17.26 -40.05
C LEU A 410 28.23 18.35 -39.80
N ASN A 411 28.88 18.35 -38.63
CA ASN A 411 29.96 19.28 -38.31
C ASN A 411 31.18 19.09 -39.21
N GLU A 412 31.50 17.84 -39.61
CA GLU A 412 32.53 17.57 -40.60
C GLU A 412 32.19 18.20 -41.96
N LYS A 413 30.94 18.01 -42.44
CA LYS A 413 30.46 18.65 -43.68
C LYS A 413 30.52 20.18 -43.62
N TYR A 414 30.15 20.77 -42.48
CA TYR A 414 30.29 22.22 -42.27
C TYR A 414 31.75 22.67 -42.29
N THR A 415 32.65 21.89 -41.71
CA THR A 415 34.09 22.17 -41.73
C THR A 415 34.67 22.10 -43.14
N GLU A 416 34.23 21.13 -43.95
CA GLU A 416 34.59 21.09 -45.38
C GLU A 416 34.10 22.31 -46.16
N LEU A 417 32.88 22.77 -45.90
CA LEU A 417 32.34 24.00 -46.52
C LEU A 417 33.15 25.23 -46.12
N ILE A 418 33.49 25.36 -44.84
CA ILE A 418 34.38 26.41 -44.34
C ILE A 418 35.73 26.37 -45.05
N ASN A 419 36.34 25.19 -45.21
CA ASN A 419 37.63 25.05 -45.89
C ASN A 419 37.55 25.48 -47.37
N LYS A 420 36.45 25.12 -48.07
CA LYS A 420 36.21 25.58 -49.45
C LYS A 420 36.06 27.10 -49.54
N ILE A 421 35.34 27.71 -48.60
CA ILE A 421 35.21 29.18 -48.50
C ILE A 421 36.57 29.81 -48.21
N ALA A 422 37.33 29.27 -47.26
CA ALA A 422 38.65 29.77 -46.89
C ALA A 422 39.64 29.73 -48.05
N GLN A 423 39.62 28.67 -48.85
CA GLN A 423 40.47 28.51 -50.03
C GLN A 423 40.06 29.46 -51.17
N SER A 424 38.76 29.60 -51.42
CA SER A 424 38.23 30.36 -52.57
C SER A 424 38.07 31.86 -52.29
N TYR A 425 37.79 32.22 -51.03
CA TYR A 425 37.50 33.57 -50.55
C TYR A 425 38.13 33.79 -49.15
N PRO A 426 39.47 33.86 -49.02
CA PRO A 426 40.12 34.00 -47.70
C PRO A 426 39.61 35.21 -46.89
N LYS A 427 39.26 36.31 -47.58
CA LYS A 427 38.72 37.54 -46.96
C LYS A 427 37.28 37.41 -46.43
N ALA A 428 36.59 36.31 -46.72
CA ALA A 428 35.24 36.05 -46.19
C ALA A 428 35.28 35.61 -44.71
N ILE A 429 36.39 34.99 -44.27
CA ILE A 429 36.56 34.51 -42.89
C ILE A 429 36.63 35.69 -41.91
N ASN A 430 37.38 36.73 -42.29
CA ASN A 430 37.56 37.97 -41.53
C ASN A 430 37.09 39.14 -42.39
N TYR A 431 35.80 39.14 -42.72
CA TYR A 431 35.23 40.17 -43.58
C TYR A 431 35.23 41.53 -42.87
N GLU A 432 35.80 42.54 -43.54
CA GLU A 432 35.74 43.93 -43.11
C GLU A 432 34.88 44.74 -44.11
N PRO A 433 33.92 45.55 -43.63
CA PRO A 433 33.10 46.39 -44.49
C PRO A 433 33.94 47.36 -45.30
N VAL A 434 33.70 47.42 -46.61
CA VAL A 434 34.37 48.37 -47.50
C VAL A 434 33.52 49.63 -47.58
N ALA A 435 34.10 50.81 -47.34
CA ALA A 435 33.38 52.09 -47.30
C ALA A 435 32.61 52.44 -48.59
N SER A 436 32.97 51.82 -49.72
CA SER A 436 32.33 52.02 -51.03
C SER A 436 31.49 50.80 -51.48
N PHE A 437 31.01 49.96 -50.56
CA PHE A 437 30.24 48.75 -50.89
C PHE A 437 28.76 49.10 -51.12
N ASP A 438 28.26 48.85 -52.32
CA ASP A 438 26.85 49.11 -52.66
C ASP A 438 25.99 47.89 -52.34
N THR A 439 25.26 47.97 -51.23
CA THR A 439 24.39 46.90 -50.74
C THR A 439 23.17 46.65 -51.64
N THR A 440 22.80 47.58 -52.52
CA THR A 440 21.62 47.41 -53.39
C THR A 440 21.78 46.26 -54.38
N ILE A 441 23.02 45.96 -54.77
CA ILE A 441 23.37 44.87 -55.70
C ILE A 441 23.17 43.47 -55.09
N VAL A 442 23.24 43.37 -53.76
CA VAL A 442 23.10 42.10 -53.02
C VAL A 442 21.81 42.01 -52.22
N ALA A 443 20.95 43.02 -52.29
CA ALA A 443 19.78 43.15 -51.42
C ALA A 443 18.84 41.93 -51.50
N HIS A 444 18.44 41.48 -52.69
CA HIS A 444 17.53 40.33 -52.82
C HIS A 444 18.15 39.00 -52.36
N TRP A 445 19.47 38.84 -52.52
CA TRP A 445 20.20 37.68 -51.99
C TRP A 445 20.30 37.75 -50.46
N MET A 446 20.54 38.93 -49.91
CA MET A 446 20.52 39.17 -48.46
C MET A 446 19.15 38.86 -47.87
N ASP A 447 18.07 39.31 -48.51
CA ASP A 447 16.71 39.05 -48.06
C ASP A 447 16.41 37.55 -48.02
N SER A 448 16.81 36.82 -49.07
CA SER A 448 16.64 35.37 -49.15
C SER A 448 17.43 34.62 -48.06
N ILE A 449 18.68 35.03 -47.81
CA ILE A 449 19.50 34.46 -46.72
C ILE A 449 18.89 34.82 -45.35
N SER A 450 18.38 36.04 -45.19
CA SER A 450 17.75 36.51 -43.96
C SER A 450 16.46 35.74 -43.65
N GLU A 451 15.65 35.41 -44.65
CA GLU A 451 14.46 34.57 -44.46
C GLU A 451 14.84 33.16 -43.97
N LEU A 452 15.84 32.53 -44.60
CA LEU A 452 16.34 31.21 -44.18
C LEU A 452 16.94 31.27 -42.78
N ARG A 453 17.66 32.35 -42.44
CA ARG A 453 18.20 32.59 -41.10
C ARG A 453 17.08 32.68 -40.08
N SER A 454 16.00 33.41 -40.37
CA SER A 454 14.85 33.52 -39.47
C SER A 454 14.19 32.17 -39.20
N LYS A 455 14.07 31.31 -40.22
CA LYS A 455 13.52 29.95 -40.06
C LYS A 455 14.45 29.06 -39.24
N MET A 456 15.75 29.11 -39.52
CA MET A 456 16.75 28.39 -38.76
C MET A 456 16.75 28.81 -37.29
N ASP A 457 16.65 30.11 -37.01
CA ASP A 457 16.63 30.66 -35.65
C ASP A 457 15.38 30.24 -34.88
N ALA A 458 14.20 30.33 -35.51
CA ALA A 458 12.95 29.86 -34.90
C ALA A 458 13.03 28.38 -34.49
N ARG A 459 13.64 27.54 -35.34
CA ARG A 459 13.78 26.11 -35.08
C ARG A 459 14.82 25.80 -34.00
N MET A 460 15.94 26.52 -33.98
CA MET A 460 16.92 26.44 -32.88
C MET A 460 16.31 26.85 -31.54
N ASP A 461 15.49 27.91 -31.53
CA ASP A 461 14.81 28.39 -30.33
C ASP A 461 13.76 27.40 -29.82
N GLU A 462 12.99 26.78 -30.71
CA GLU A 462 12.05 25.71 -30.37
C GLU A 462 12.76 24.55 -29.67
N LEU A 463 13.83 24.01 -30.27
CA LEU A 463 14.64 22.94 -29.66
C LEU A 463 15.23 23.36 -28.32
N ASN A 464 15.77 24.57 -28.20
CA ASN A 464 16.31 25.08 -26.95
C ASN A 464 15.23 25.19 -25.86
N ASN A 465 14.01 25.60 -26.23
CA ASN A 465 12.90 25.70 -25.28
C ASN A 465 12.42 24.32 -24.82
N ASN A 466 12.32 23.35 -25.73
CA ASN A 466 12.01 21.96 -25.37
C ASN A 466 13.06 21.41 -24.40
N ARG A 467 14.36 21.62 -24.69
CA ARG A 467 15.47 21.13 -23.84
C ARG A 467 15.57 21.81 -22.47
N LYS A 468 15.16 23.09 -22.32
CA LYS A 468 15.11 23.76 -21.00
C LYS A 468 14.18 23.02 -20.03
N ASN A 469 13.07 22.50 -20.55
CA ASN A 469 12.06 21.75 -19.80
C ASN A 469 12.03 20.28 -20.24
N THR A 470 13.21 19.69 -20.48
CA THR A 470 13.34 18.35 -21.04
C THR A 470 12.44 17.31 -20.36
N CYS A 471 11.75 16.53 -21.18
CA CYS A 471 10.89 15.44 -20.77
C CYS A 471 11.68 14.29 -20.12
N VAL A 472 13.00 14.25 -20.28
CA VAL A 472 13.91 13.31 -19.59
C VAL A 472 13.79 13.41 -18.07
N LYS A 473 13.65 14.63 -17.53
CA LYS A 473 13.46 14.81 -16.08
C LYS A 473 12.17 14.14 -15.62
N ARG A 474 11.08 14.38 -16.35
CA ARG A 474 9.76 13.79 -16.06
C ARG A 474 9.80 12.28 -16.16
N TYR A 475 10.46 11.74 -17.19
CA TYR A 475 10.67 10.32 -17.38
C TYR A 475 11.40 9.67 -16.19
N ILE A 476 12.49 10.25 -15.69
CA ILE A 476 13.23 9.74 -14.53
C ILE A 476 12.38 9.77 -13.25
N TYR A 477 11.62 10.85 -13.03
CA TYR A 477 10.70 10.94 -11.89
C TYR A 477 9.60 9.88 -11.97
N SER A 478 8.99 9.70 -13.15
CA SER A 478 7.96 8.67 -13.37
C SER A 478 8.52 7.26 -13.24
N LEU A 479 9.77 6.98 -13.65
CA LEU A 479 10.42 5.69 -13.36
C LEU A 479 10.52 5.44 -11.86
N SER A 480 10.98 6.43 -11.11
CA SER A 480 11.12 6.33 -9.66
C SER A 480 9.76 6.16 -8.97
N TYR A 481 8.74 6.85 -9.46
CA TYR A 481 7.37 6.73 -8.97
C TYR A 481 6.79 5.35 -9.25
N SER A 482 6.90 4.83 -10.48
CA SER A 482 6.45 3.48 -10.85
C SER A 482 7.12 2.40 -10.00
N ASN A 483 8.44 2.51 -9.78
CA ASN A 483 9.15 1.62 -8.86
C ASN A 483 8.58 1.68 -7.44
N LYS A 484 8.29 2.89 -6.93
CA LYS A 484 7.69 3.06 -5.59
C LYS A 484 6.27 2.50 -5.50
N VAL A 485 5.44 2.70 -6.51
CA VAL A 485 4.09 2.13 -6.60
C VAL A 485 4.15 0.61 -6.53
N LEU A 486 5.03 -0.01 -7.33
CA LEU A 486 5.22 -1.45 -7.30
C LEU A 486 5.78 -1.94 -5.95
N LEU A 487 6.67 -1.18 -5.29
CA LEU A 487 7.20 -1.56 -3.98
C LEU A 487 6.09 -1.58 -2.93
N VAL A 488 5.23 -0.55 -2.94
CA VAL A 488 4.07 -0.49 -2.05
C VAL A 488 3.11 -1.63 -2.35
N ASN A 489 2.80 -1.89 -3.61
CA ASN A 489 1.91 -2.98 -4.01
C ASN A 489 2.46 -4.35 -3.57
N GLN A 490 3.74 -4.60 -3.82
CA GLN A 490 4.43 -5.81 -3.39
C GLN A 490 4.42 -5.98 -1.87
N SER A 491 4.48 -4.88 -1.11
CA SER A 491 4.35 -4.93 0.35
C SER A 491 2.93 -5.29 0.80
N LEU A 492 1.90 -4.92 0.04
CA LEU A 492 0.50 -5.15 0.38
C LEU A 492 0.02 -6.58 0.07
N ILE A 493 0.55 -7.22 -0.97
CA ILE A 493 0.12 -8.58 -1.37
C ILE A 493 0.35 -9.62 -0.25
N PRO A 494 1.49 -9.62 0.49
CA PRO A 494 1.71 -10.48 1.64
C PRO A 494 0.67 -10.36 2.75
N TYR A 495 -0.07 -9.26 2.85
CA TYR A 495 -1.22 -9.16 3.74
C TYR A 495 -2.35 -9.97 3.13
N ASN A 496 -2.53 -11.18 3.64
CA ASN A 496 -3.48 -12.16 3.14
C ASN A 496 -4.87 -11.89 3.73
N ASN A 497 -5.38 -10.68 3.50
CA ASN A 497 -6.76 -10.27 3.81
C ASN A 497 -7.45 -9.74 2.53
N TYR A 498 -8.79 -9.82 2.48
CA TYR A 498 -9.55 -9.38 1.30
C TYR A 498 -9.61 -7.86 1.17
N SER A 499 -9.50 -7.13 2.29
CA SER A 499 -9.52 -5.66 2.29
C SER A 499 -8.41 -5.04 1.45
N THR A 500 -7.26 -5.70 1.29
CA THR A 500 -6.17 -5.20 0.45
C THR A 500 -6.33 -5.54 -1.02
N SER A 501 -7.23 -6.45 -1.42
CA SER A 501 -7.46 -6.78 -2.85
C SER A 501 -7.86 -5.56 -3.66
N ALA A 502 -8.77 -4.73 -3.13
CA ALA A 502 -9.21 -3.50 -3.80
C ALA A 502 -8.05 -2.51 -3.97
N THR A 503 -7.26 -2.29 -2.91
CA THR A 503 -6.07 -1.43 -2.95
C THR A 503 -5.02 -1.94 -3.93
N ILE A 504 -4.78 -3.26 -3.97
CA ILE A 504 -3.86 -3.89 -4.92
C ILE A 504 -4.32 -3.64 -6.36
N ASN A 505 -5.61 -3.79 -6.64
CA ASN A 505 -6.18 -3.52 -7.96
C ASN A 505 -6.06 -2.03 -8.37
N GLU A 506 -6.23 -1.11 -7.42
CA GLU A 506 -6.03 0.33 -7.65
C GLU A 506 -4.56 0.64 -7.95
N LEU A 507 -3.62 0.10 -7.16
CA LEU A 507 -2.18 0.27 -7.40
C LEU A 507 -1.72 -0.36 -8.72
N ASP A 508 -2.27 -1.52 -9.10
CA ASP A 508 -2.04 -2.12 -10.41
C ASP A 508 -2.50 -1.19 -11.54
N SER A 509 -3.69 -0.61 -11.40
CA SER A 509 -4.23 0.32 -12.40
C SER A 509 -3.36 1.58 -12.53
N ILE A 510 -2.85 2.11 -11.41
CA ILE A 510 -1.90 3.22 -11.39
C ILE A 510 -0.58 2.80 -12.07
N ALA A 511 -0.04 1.62 -11.76
CA ALA A 511 1.19 1.13 -12.36
C ALA A 511 1.06 0.93 -13.88
N ILE A 512 -0.08 0.44 -14.36
CA ILE A 512 -0.37 0.31 -15.80
C ILE A 512 -0.42 1.68 -16.46
N ALA A 513 -1.12 2.65 -15.86
CA ALA A 513 -1.22 4.01 -16.40
C ALA A 513 0.14 4.71 -16.45
N GLU A 514 0.94 4.61 -15.38
CA GLU A 514 2.27 5.23 -15.31
C GLU A 514 3.26 4.58 -16.28
N THR A 515 3.23 3.25 -16.43
CA THR A 515 4.10 2.56 -17.41
C THR A 515 3.69 2.85 -18.84
N GLY A 516 2.39 3.03 -19.12
CA GLY A 516 1.91 3.56 -20.41
C GLY A 516 2.41 4.97 -20.67
N PHE A 517 2.27 5.86 -19.69
CA PHE A 517 2.75 7.24 -19.77
C PHE A 517 4.27 7.33 -20.00
N LEU A 518 5.06 6.46 -19.38
CA LEU A 518 6.50 6.36 -19.61
C LEU A 518 6.85 5.98 -21.07
N LEU A 519 6.06 5.10 -21.69
CA LEU A 519 6.24 4.74 -23.11
C LEU A 519 5.90 5.91 -24.03
N ASP A 520 4.83 6.64 -23.75
CA ASP A 520 4.43 7.83 -24.53
C ASP A 520 5.51 8.92 -24.46
N LEU A 521 6.09 9.15 -23.26
CA LEU A 521 7.20 10.10 -23.11
C LEU A 521 8.40 9.75 -23.99
N ILE A 522 8.81 8.48 -24.03
CA ILE A 522 9.95 8.05 -24.86
C ILE A 522 9.64 8.25 -26.35
N ASN A 523 8.50 7.73 -26.83
CA ASN A 523 8.23 7.67 -28.26
C ASN A 523 7.86 9.03 -28.87
N ASP A 524 7.21 9.92 -28.11
CA ASP A 524 6.65 11.14 -28.68
C ASP A 524 7.44 12.38 -28.25
N SER A 525 7.74 12.53 -26.96
CA SER A 525 8.25 13.80 -26.44
C SER A 525 9.78 13.89 -26.43
N ILE A 526 10.48 12.84 -26.01
CA ILE A 526 11.95 12.91 -25.88
C ILE A 526 12.63 12.79 -27.26
N ASP A 527 12.09 11.98 -28.17
CA ASP A 527 12.59 11.86 -29.55
C ASP A 527 12.58 13.21 -30.29
N GLU A 528 11.59 14.08 -30.05
CA GLU A 528 11.50 15.44 -30.62
C GLU A 528 12.59 16.41 -30.10
N GLU A 529 13.25 16.10 -28.98
CA GLU A 529 14.33 16.93 -28.42
C GLU A 529 15.70 16.63 -29.08
N LEU A 530 15.81 15.51 -29.79
CA LEU A 530 17.02 15.05 -30.47
C LEU A 530 17.21 15.74 -31.84
N ILE A 531 18.31 15.47 -32.56
CA ILE A 531 18.67 16.15 -33.85
C ILE A 531 17.50 16.52 -34.73
N ASP A 532 17.63 17.72 -35.28
CA ASP A 532 16.83 18.19 -36.38
C ASP A 532 17.63 18.30 -37.69
N ARG A 533 17.11 17.68 -38.76
CA ARG A 533 17.70 17.72 -40.11
C ARG A 533 17.44 19.04 -40.84
N GLU A 534 16.49 19.86 -40.39
CA GLU A 534 16.12 21.10 -41.05
C GLU A 534 17.24 22.15 -41.03
N ILE A 535 18.01 22.23 -39.93
CA ILE A 535 19.13 23.18 -39.79
C ILE A 535 20.15 23.02 -40.93
N TYR A 536 20.51 21.78 -41.26
CA TYR A 536 21.40 21.50 -42.39
C TYR A 536 20.75 21.86 -43.73
N GLY A 537 19.44 21.64 -43.87
CA GLY A 537 18.66 22.06 -45.04
C GLY A 537 18.73 23.57 -45.28
N TYR A 538 18.65 24.39 -44.23
CA TYR A 538 18.77 25.85 -44.32
C TYR A 538 20.18 26.27 -44.77
N ILE A 539 21.24 25.74 -44.16
CA ILE A 539 22.63 26.04 -44.56
C ILE A 539 22.90 25.64 -46.02
N LYS A 540 22.43 24.47 -46.45
CA LYS A 540 22.57 24.01 -47.83
C LYS A 540 21.84 24.92 -48.83
N SER A 541 20.68 25.46 -48.42
CA SER A 541 19.92 26.41 -49.23
C SER A 541 20.65 27.76 -49.35
N MET A 542 21.26 28.23 -48.26
CA MET A 542 22.13 29.42 -48.28
C MET A 542 23.36 29.20 -49.18
N GLU A 543 24.02 28.04 -49.11
CA GLU A 543 25.13 27.67 -50.01
C GLU A 543 24.71 27.68 -51.50
N MET A 544 23.49 27.24 -51.80
CA MET A 544 22.96 27.29 -53.15
C MET A 544 22.71 28.73 -53.63
N ILE A 545 22.21 29.60 -52.74
CA ILE A 545 22.03 31.03 -53.00
C ILE A 545 23.37 31.68 -53.33
N THR A 546 24.41 31.49 -52.50
CA THR A 546 25.72 32.11 -52.74
C THR A 546 26.35 31.63 -54.07
N LYS A 547 26.15 30.36 -54.44
CA LYS A 547 26.56 29.82 -55.75
C LYS A 547 25.81 30.46 -56.91
N LYS A 548 24.50 30.68 -56.80
CA LYS A 548 23.68 31.30 -57.85
C LYS A 548 24.04 32.77 -58.05
N ALA A 549 24.24 33.52 -56.96
CA ALA A 549 24.61 34.93 -57.00
C ALA A 549 25.88 35.20 -57.82
N LYS A 550 26.83 34.25 -57.83
CA LYS A 550 28.05 34.33 -58.63
C LYS A 550 27.80 34.47 -60.14
N LEU A 551 26.74 33.84 -60.65
CA LEU A 551 26.38 33.95 -62.06
C LEU A 551 25.86 35.36 -62.38
N GLU A 552 24.99 35.88 -61.52
CA GLU A 552 24.45 37.23 -61.65
C GLU A 552 25.54 38.31 -61.57
N PHE A 553 26.51 38.18 -60.65
CA PHE A 553 27.61 39.16 -60.57
C PHE A 553 28.51 39.16 -61.82
N ARG A 554 28.66 38.00 -62.49
CA ARG A 554 29.38 37.94 -63.77
C ARG A 554 28.62 38.69 -64.88
N GLU A 555 27.30 38.55 -64.91
CA GLU A 555 26.43 39.25 -65.86
C GLU A 555 26.44 40.76 -65.61
N LEU A 556 26.32 41.20 -64.36
CA LEU A 556 26.39 42.62 -63.99
C LEU A 556 27.73 43.25 -64.35
N LYS A 557 28.83 42.49 -64.23
CA LYS A 557 30.16 42.92 -64.72
C LYS A 557 30.17 43.10 -66.23
N ALA A 558 29.63 42.14 -66.97
CA ALA A 558 29.55 42.21 -68.43
C ALA A 558 28.73 43.43 -68.90
N GLN A 559 27.74 43.84 -68.10
CA GLN A 559 26.93 45.04 -68.33
C GLN A 559 27.57 46.34 -67.82
N SER A 560 28.81 46.31 -67.30
CA SER A 560 29.49 47.47 -66.68
C SER A 560 28.72 48.12 -65.51
N LYS A 561 27.84 47.36 -64.84
CA LYS A 561 27.10 47.84 -63.66
C LYS A 561 27.91 47.72 -62.37
N ILE A 562 28.92 46.84 -62.35
CA ILE A 562 29.83 46.65 -61.21
C ILE A 562 31.26 46.41 -61.69
N ASP A 563 32.24 47.02 -61.00
CA ASP A 563 33.66 46.88 -61.35
C ASP A 563 34.33 45.66 -60.72
N TYR A 564 33.91 45.32 -59.50
CA TYR A 564 34.57 44.29 -58.68
C TYR A 564 33.58 43.22 -58.16
N PRO A 565 33.10 42.29 -59.02
CA PRO A 565 32.20 41.19 -58.63
C PRO A 565 32.65 40.39 -57.42
N PHE A 566 33.96 40.15 -57.32
CA PHE A 566 34.57 39.39 -56.24
C PHE A 566 34.31 40.00 -54.85
N ARG A 567 34.09 41.34 -54.75
CA ARG A 567 33.74 41.98 -53.47
C ARG A 567 32.36 41.51 -52.97
N TYR A 568 31.41 41.33 -53.88
CA TYR A 568 30.06 40.82 -53.58
C TYR A 568 30.07 39.30 -53.33
N GLU A 569 30.89 38.54 -54.06
CA GLU A 569 31.13 37.11 -53.78
C GLU A 569 31.72 36.91 -52.37
N ILE A 570 32.75 37.69 -51.99
CA ILE A 570 33.32 37.66 -50.64
C ILE A 570 32.24 37.95 -49.59
N PHE A 571 31.43 38.99 -49.79
CA PHE A 571 30.39 39.39 -48.84
C PHE A 571 29.36 38.29 -48.60
N LEU A 572 28.78 37.70 -49.66
CA LEU A 572 27.80 36.62 -49.50
C LEU A 572 28.42 35.34 -48.89
N ASN A 573 29.69 35.04 -49.20
CA ASN A 573 30.39 33.93 -48.56
C ASN A 573 30.74 34.23 -47.09
N ALA A 574 30.91 35.50 -46.70
CA ALA A 574 31.08 35.89 -45.31
C ALA A 574 29.78 35.66 -44.50
N LEU A 575 28.62 36.02 -45.08
CA LEU A 575 27.32 35.70 -44.49
C LEU A 575 27.12 34.20 -44.32
N LEU A 576 27.38 33.41 -45.37
CA LEU A 576 27.31 31.96 -45.30
C LEU A 576 28.28 31.38 -44.26
N TYR A 577 29.51 31.89 -44.19
CA TYR A 577 30.49 31.48 -43.20
C TYR A 577 29.99 31.73 -41.76
N GLU A 578 29.41 32.90 -41.50
CA GLU A 578 28.82 33.23 -40.19
C GLU A 578 27.70 32.25 -39.80
N GLU A 579 26.79 31.95 -40.73
CA GLU A 579 25.68 31.02 -40.47
C GLU A 579 26.16 29.58 -40.27
N ILE A 580 27.17 29.13 -41.02
CA ILE A 580 27.80 27.81 -40.79
C ILE A 580 28.42 27.74 -39.38
N GLN A 581 29.12 28.81 -38.94
CA GLN A 581 29.68 28.88 -37.59
C GLN A 581 28.59 28.87 -36.51
N ARG A 582 27.44 29.53 -36.74
CA ARG A 582 26.27 29.44 -35.84
C ARG A 582 25.73 28.01 -35.74
N ALA A 583 25.59 27.33 -36.88
CA ALA A 583 25.13 25.94 -36.92
C ALA A 583 26.09 24.99 -36.17
N ILE A 584 27.41 25.13 -36.35
CA ILE A 584 28.41 24.34 -35.59
C ILE A 584 28.29 24.58 -34.09
N ARG A 585 28.15 25.85 -33.64
CA ARG A 585 27.99 26.16 -32.22
C ARG A 585 26.72 25.51 -31.63
N PHE A 586 25.61 25.56 -32.36
CA PHE A 586 24.36 24.92 -31.96
C PHE A 586 24.50 23.38 -31.90
N ASN A 587 25.14 22.78 -32.90
CA ASN A 587 25.44 21.36 -32.93
C ASN A 587 26.29 20.92 -31.73
N ASN A 588 27.33 21.67 -31.38
CA ASN A 588 28.15 21.38 -30.19
C ASN A 588 27.34 21.49 -28.89
N SER A 589 26.43 22.46 -28.79
CA SER A 589 25.48 22.51 -27.67
C SER A 589 24.56 21.29 -27.63
N SER A 590 24.13 20.79 -28.79
CA SER A 590 23.30 19.59 -28.91
C SER A 590 24.06 18.32 -28.51
N LEU A 591 25.34 18.19 -28.87
CA LEU A 591 26.21 17.09 -28.40
C LEU A 591 26.36 17.09 -26.87
N ASN A 592 26.56 18.27 -26.28
CA ASN A 592 26.61 18.42 -24.83
C ASN A 592 25.28 18.03 -24.17
N PHE A 593 24.15 18.43 -24.76
CA PHE A 593 22.82 18.00 -24.31
C PHE A 593 22.67 16.48 -24.35
N ASN A 594 22.94 15.85 -25.50
CA ASN A 594 22.87 14.39 -25.68
C ASN A 594 23.77 13.66 -24.65
N THR A 595 25.00 14.14 -24.44
CA THR A 595 25.93 13.59 -23.45
C THR A 595 25.35 13.64 -22.03
N ASN A 596 24.75 14.77 -21.65
CA ASN A 596 24.13 14.92 -20.34
C ASN A 596 22.89 14.03 -20.17
N VAL A 597 22.07 13.89 -21.22
CA VAL A 597 20.90 13.00 -21.21
C VAL A 597 21.33 11.54 -21.09
N VAL A 598 22.28 11.07 -21.88
CA VAL A 598 22.82 9.70 -21.78
C VAL A 598 23.37 9.42 -20.39
N LYS A 599 24.13 10.37 -19.81
CA LYS A 599 24.64 10.23 -18.44
C LYS A 599 23.51 10.15 -17.42
N ALA A 600 22.48 10.98 -17.56
CA ALA A 600 21.32 10.94 -16.67
C ALA A 600 20.60 9.58 -16.78
N LEU A 601 20.26 9.13 -17.99
CA LEU A 601 19.57 7.84 -18.20
C LEU A 601 20.37 6.65 -17.66
N LYS A 602 21.70 6.61 -17.91
CA LYS A 602 22.58 5.55 -17.39
C LYS A 602 22.58 5.44 -15.86
N ASN A 603 22.50 6.56 -15.15
CA ASN A 603 22.43 6.55 -13.68
C ASN A 603 21.15 5.88 -13.17
N TYR A 604 20.09 5.78 -13.99
CA TYR A 604 18.79 5.23 -13.65
C TYR A 604 18.42 3.98 -14.44
N SER A 605 19.34 3.40 -15.24
CA SER A 605 19.07 2.20 -16.07
C SER A 605 18.77 0.94 -15.27
N TYR A 606 18.99 0.96 -13.95
CA TYR A 606 18.57 -0.12 -13.06
C TYR A 606 17.05 -0.11 -12.83
N LEU A 607 16.38 1.05 -12.89
CA LEU A 607 14.95 1.18 -12.57
C LEU A 607 14.04 0.40 -13.52
N PRO A 608 14.17 0.47 -14.87
CA PRO A 608 13.34 -0.35 -15.75
C PRO A 608 13.48 -1.86 -15.49
N LYS A 609 14.71 -2.31 -15.14
CA LYS A 609 14.98 -3.72 -14.80
C LYS A 609 14.31 -4.12 -13.50
N GLU A 610 14.44 -3.31 -12.45
CA GLU A 610 13.73 -3.53 -11.18
C GLU A 610 12.20 -3.52 -11.37
N ILE A 611 11.65 -2.55 -12.11
CA ILE A 611 10.21 -2.44 -12.40
C ILE A 611 9.69 -3.72 -13.08
N HIS A 612 10.41 -4.22 -14.08
CA HIS A 612 10.04 -5.44 -14.79
C HIS A 612 10.14 -6.67 -13.88
N GLN A 613 11.24 -6.83 -13.14
CA GLN A 613 11.42 -7.93 -12.19
C GLN A 613 10.33 -7.94 -11.11
N MET A 614 10.02 -6.78 -10.54
CA MET A 614 8.99 -6.67 -9.51
C MET A 614 7.59 -7.01 -10.04
N THR A 615 7.32 -6.72 -11.31
CA THR A 615 6.05 -7.09 -11.95
C THR A 615 5.92 -8.62 -12.04
N ASP A 616 6.99 -9.32 -12.41
CA ASP A 616 7.04 -10.79 -12.42
C ASP A 616 6.90 -11.39 -11.01
N GLU A 617 7.59 -10.81 -10.02
CA GLU A 617 7.47 -11.22 -8.62
C GLU A 617 6.04 -11.05 -8.10
N GLN A 618 5.37 -9.94 -8.44
CA GLN A 618 3.99 -9.67 -8.02
C GLN A 618 2.98 -10.68 -8.56
N GLU A 619 3.19 -11.25 -9.74
CA GLU A 619 2.31 -12.29 -10.29
C GLU A 619 2.24 -13.51 -9.34
N ASN A 620 3.41 -14.00 -8.95
CA ASN A 620 3.55 -15.12 -8.03
C ASN A 620 2.91 -14.81 -6.67
N LEU A 621 3.11 -13.59 -6.16
CA LEU A 621 2.49 -13.15 -4.91
C LEU A 621 0.96 -13.14 -5.00
N LYS A 622 0.40 -12.64 -6.10
CA LYS A 622 -1.06 -12.56 -6.33
C LYS A 622 -1.67 -13.95 -6.49
N GLU A 623 -0.98 -14.86 -7.17
CA GLU A 623 -1.41 -16.26 -7.27
C GLU A 623 -1.43 -16.94 -5.90
N ASP A 624 -0.38 -16.76 -5.09
CA ASP A 624 -0.33 -17.30 -3.73
C ASP A 624 -1.43 -16.73 -2.84
N LYS A 625 -1.72 -15.43 -2.95
CA LYS A 625 -2.83 -14.78 -2.25
C LYS A 625 -4.17 -15.38 -2.66
N PHE A 626 -4.40 -15.57 -3.97
CA PHE A 626 -5.63 -16.20 -4.46
C PHE A 626 -5.78 -17.65 -3.94
N LYS A 627 -4.70 -18.45 -3.97
CA LYS A 627 -4.70 -19.81 -3.43
C LYS A 627 -5.02 -19.81 -1.94
N PHE A 628 -4.44 -18.87 -1.18
CA PHE A 628 -4.70 -18.70 0.24
C PHE A 628 -6.17 -18.37 0.50
N ASN A 629 -6.70 -17.33 -0.15
CA ASN A 629 -8.10 -16.90 -0.02
C ASN A 629 -9.07 -18.04 -0.38
N SER A 630 -8.81 -18.73 -1.49
CA SER A 630 -9.62 -19.87 -1.93
C SER A 630 -9.61 -21.00 -0.89
N ASN A 631 -8.43 -21.34 -0.34
CA ASN A 631 -8.34 -22.35 0.70
C ASN A 631 -9.08 -21.92 1.97
N LEU A 632 -9.01 -20.64 2.36
CA LEU A 632 -9.74 -20.12 3.51
C LEU A 632 -11.26 -20.23 3.31
N THR A 633 -11.76 -19.91 2.11
CA THR A 633 -13.17 -20.10 1.73
C THR A 633 -13.60 -21.57 1.84
N GLU A 634 -12.76 -22.52 1.39
CA GLU A 634 -13.04 -23.96 1.54
C GLU A 634 -13.04 -24.40 3.00
N LYS A 635 -12.08 -23.92 3.80
CA LYS A 635 -12.00 -24.25 5.23
C LYS A 635 -13.17 -23.68 6.01
N ASP A 636 -13.63 -22.50 5.65
CA ASP A 636 -14.83 -21.92 6.25
C ASP A 636 -16.08 -22.74 5.93
N HIS A 637 -16.26 -23.14 4.67
CA HIS A 637 -17.35 -24.05 4.26
C HIS A 637 -17.30 -25.39 5.02
N GLU A 638 -16.12 -26.02 5.11
CA GLU A 638 -15.92 -27.27 5.88
C GLU A 638 -16.33 -27.10 7.36
N ARG A 639 -15.94 -25.97 7.98
CA ARG A 639 -16.33 -25.66 9.38
C ARG A 639 -17.83 -25.52 9.53
N THR A 640 -18.47 -24.83 8.61
CA THR A 640 -19.90 -24.56 8.67
C THR A 640 -20.71 -25.85 8.44
N GLU A 641 -20.26 -26.73 7.55
CA GLU A 641 -20.87 -28.05 7.37
C GLU A 641 -20.72 -28.93 8.64
N ASP A 642 -19.55 -28.92 9.28
CA ASP A 642 -19.34 -29.63 10.56
C ASP A 642 -20.24 -29.07 11.68
N LEU A 643 -20.39 -27.74 11.75
CA LEU A 643 -21.29 -27.06 12.66
C LEU A 643 -22.76 -27.43 12.40
N ILE A 644 -23.20 -27.39 11.14
CA ILE A 644 -24.56 -27.78 10.72
C ILE A 644 -24.86 -29.23 11.11
N LYS A 645 -23.90 -30.14 10.90
CA LYS A 645 -24.01 -31.54 11.30
C LYS A 645 -24.14 -31.67 12.82
N HIS A 646 -23.34 -30.93 13.57
CA HIS A 646 -23.39 -30.92 15.03
C HIS A 646 -24.73 -30.40 15.56
N ILE A 647 -25.21 -29.25 15.08
CA ILE A 647 -26.50 -28.67 15.44
C ILE A 647 -27.63 -29.65 15.10
N THR A 648 -27.61 -30.24 13.89
CA THR A 648 -28.63 -31.22 13.46
C THR A 648 -28.73 -32.40 14.44
N ALA A 649 -27.60 -32.93 14.91
CA ALA A 649 -27.59 -34.04 15.86
C ALA A 649 -28.14 -33.63 17.24
N LYS A 650 -27.82 -32.42 17.70
CA LYS A 650 -28.29 -31.88 18.98
C LYS A 650 -29.79 -31.59 18.96
N VAL A 651 -30.29 -30.95 17.91
CA VAL A 651 -31.73 -30.66 17.72
C VAL A 651 -32.54 -31.95 17.82
N LYS A 652 -32.17 -33.02 17.09
CA LYS A 652 -32.84 -34.32 17.18
C LYS A 652 -32.87 -34.89 18.60
N THR A 653 -31.78 -34.70 19.34
CA THR A 653 -31.67 -35.16 20.74
C THR A 653 -32.59 -34.37 21.66
N TRP A 654 -32.65 -33.05 21.49
CA TRP A 654 -33.50 -32.16 22.29
C TRP A 654 -34.98 -32.30 21.96
N GLU A 655 -35.35 -32.41 20.67
CA GLU A 655 -36.73 -32.67 20.23
C GLU A 655 -37.27 -33.93 20.92
N LYS A 656 -36.52 -35.04 20.88
CA LYS A 656 -36.92 -36.28 21.55
C LYS A 656 -37.05 -36.13 23.07
N LYS A 657 -36.14 -35.39 23.71
CA LYS A 657 -36.11 -35.22 25.16
C LYS A 657 -37.27 -34.35 25.66
N TYR A 658 -37.52 -33.22 25.01
CA TYR A 658 -38.48 -32.22 25.48
C TYR A 658 -39.91 -32.49 24.98
N GLN A 659 -40.09 -33.33 23.94
CA GLN A 659 -41.43 -33.83 23.58
C GLN A 659 -42.04 -34.75 24.63
N THR A 660 -41.22 -35.50 25.38
CA THR A 660 -41.69 -36.43 26.44
C THR A 660 -41.96 -35.77 27.79
N GLU A 661 -41.71 -34.46 27.90
CA GLU A 661 -41.95 -33.66 29.12
C GLU A 661 -43.28 -32.87 29.06
N LYS A 662 -44.07 -33.02 27.98
CA LYS A 662 -45.48 -32.62 27.89
C LYS A 662 -46.38 -33.72 28.46
#